data_AF-A0A7R9BL22-F1
#
_entry.id   AF-A0A7R9BL22-F1
#
_cell.length_a   1.000
_cell.length_b   1.000
_cell.length_c   1.000
_cell.angle_alpha   90.00
_cell.angle_beta   90.00
_cell.angle_gamma   90.00
#
_symmetry.space_group_name_H-M   'P 1'
#
loop_
_entity.id
_entity.type
_entity.pdbx_description
1 polymer ?
#
loop_
_entity_poly.entity_id
_entity_poly.type
_entity_poly.pdbx_seq_one_letter_code
_entity_poly.pdbx_strand_id
1 'polypeptide(L)'
;MKQMPLQRFVSAFNKVHSSGRSVYHVVGRNYSSGTEADLVVIGSGPGGYVAAIKAAQLGMKTVCIEKNDTLGGTCLNVGCIPSKALLHNSHLYHQAHSKDFEMRGIDVQNVKLNLPKMMEQKSGAVKALTSGIAYLFKNNKVTHIKGHGKITGANEVTAIKADGSSEVVKAKNILIATGSEVTPFAGIEVNEENIVSSTGALSLKKVPEKMVVIGAGVIGLELGSVWCRLGAKVTMVEFMSSIGGVGIDMEVAKGFQRIAQKQGLEFKMDTKVTGASGSGANLTVHTESVKDPSKKEDLNCDTLLVCIGRRPYTTNLGLEDIGIERDNKGRIPVNSRFQTVIPSVYAIGDCIHGPMLAHKAEDEGIVCVEGLTGAPVHIDYNCIPSVIYTHPEVAWVGKTEENLKEEGVEYNIGKFPFSANSRAKTNLDAEGFVKILGFVALFHFNPVAREMSWRADLVGLAQGLQKLGAAVRQQKASDCQRLWANSSVRDACRLGATGQSLTDALQSPSSVALGGAEQVAEAVRRSAVVVEGVRQFVAVAIRHRQGFPSSTGSTVAEESSEDLPREEPEDNALQTNRTSSLVMKDYSPPPAPPHAPSAAELEAISAREAAEAAQEKLKEEEKRRKEKQRANLMAVSPGTKPLARTDPRSRLSEQARERRVPSSRLGRLASYGSLAAGLGAGALAEVTRRSLGLSNTDSDRNKSMFGSSAFLTEANAERIVDTLCKVRGAALKIGQMLSIQDQSMINPQLLKIFERVRQSADFMPRSQMEAMLVQEFGENWREKMLTFDEKPFAAASIGQVHLATLHDGRKVAVKIQYPGVAEGIESDISNLMSVLTFSNIFPKGLYLEEFIKVARIELQWEVDYERESECAKKYREYILPYADYYVPEVIDELSGRRIFCTELIEGITLDKCEELDQEARDRIGYLILRLFILELFGFQYMQSDPNWANFLYNTDTKQLGLLDFGSCRGFSDKFIGLYIRIIRSAVDKNRDNVLKYSRDIGFLTGYENKVMETAHVDSVMILGEAFKEGGGVYDFGEQNISARIQPMMGVMLEHRLCAPPEEIYSVHRKLSGIFLLCAKLRSRIDCTAIFEEAWDDYLSQKPELDDYLRGSLD
;
A
#
# COMPACT_ATOMS: atom_id res chain seq x y z
N MET A 1 -19.20 33.98 60.62
CA MET A 1 -19.77 33.22 61.75
C MET A 1 -18.97 31.94 61.93
N LYS A 2 -18.31 31.85 63.10
CA LYS A 2 -17.77 30.71 63.86
C LYS A 2 -17.32 29.41 63.16
N GLN A 3 -16.07 29.08 63.47
CA GLN A 3 -15.36 27.80 63.38
C GLN A 3 -16.14 26.60 63.96
N MET A 4 -16.00 25.44 63.30
CA MET A 4 -16.05 24.11 63.91
C MET A 4 -14.82 23.29 63.46
N PRO A 5 -14.35 22.31 64.27
CA PRO A 5 -12.93 21.99 64.39
C PRO A 5 -12.46 20.83 63.50
N LEU A 6 -11.18 20.94 63.09
CA LEU A 6 -10.38 20.04 62.25
C LEU A 6 -10.24 18.58 62.77
N GLN A 7 -10.91 18.17 63.84
CA GLN A 7 -10.74 16.85 64.48
C GLN A 7 -11.77 15.79 64.06
N ARG A 8 -12.82 16.14 63.29
CA ARG A 8 -13.71 15.13 62.67
C ARG A 8 -13.31 14.72 61.25
N PHE A 9 -12.40 15.43 60.61
CA PHE A 9 -11.91 15.05 59.27
C PHE A 9 -10.79 14.00 59.34
N VAL A 10 -10.01 13.96 60.43
CA VAL A 10 -8.85 13.05 60.58
C VAL A 10 -9.25 11.64 61.04
N SER A 11 -10.45 11.44 61.60
CA SER A 11 -10.96 10.10 61.96
C SER A 11 -11.64 9.37 60.79
N ALA A 12 -12.06 10.07 59.74
CA ALA A 12 -12.58 9.45 58.51
C ALA A 12 -11.45 9.06 57.53
N PHE A 13 -10.28 9.70 57.63
CA PHE A 13 -9.15 9.46 56.73
C PHE A 13 -8.30 8.23 57.11
N ASN A 14 -8.30 7.80 58.38
CA ASN A 14 -7.49 6.66 58.86
C ASN A 14 -8.25 5.31 58.97
N LYS A 15 -9.47 5.21 58.45
CA LYS A 15 -10.20 3.92 58.37
C LYS A 15 -10.48 3.42 56.94
N VAL A 16 -9.95 4.11 55.92
CA VAL A 16 -10.06 3.69 54.50
C VAL A 16 -8.69 3.26 53.91
N HIS A 17 -7.59 3.42 54.65
CA HIS A 17 -6.24 3.06 54.19
C HIS A 17 -5.79 1.60 54.48
N SER A 18 -6.72 0.64 54.54
CA SER A 18 -6.33 -0.78 54.65
C SER A 18 -7.13 -1.78 53.80
N SER A 19 -7.91 -1.35 52.81
CA SER A 19 -8.52 -2.28 51.84
C SER A 19 -8.93 -1.55 50.55
N GLY A 20 -8.03 -1.50 49.58
CA GLY A 20 -8.32 -0.81 48.31
C GLY A 20 -7.14 -0.74 47.34
N ARG A 21 -6.41 -1.85 47.13
CA ARG A 21 -5.60 -2.01 45.92
C ARG A 21 -6.57 -2.13 44.74
N SER A 22 -6.87 -1.03 44.07
CA SER A 22 -7.45 -1.09 42.72
C SER A 22 -6.34 -1.50 41.77
N VAL A 23 -6.18 -2.82 41.61
CA VAL A 23 -5.41 -3.43 40.54
C VAL A 23 -6.11 -3.05 39.24
N TYR A 24 -5.61 -2.04 38.53
CA TYR A 24 -5.86 -1.96 37.10
C TYR A 24 -5.15 -3.17 36.49
N HIS A 25 -5.91 -4.25 36.30
CA HIS A 25 -5.49 -5.36 35.46
C HIS A 25 -5.31 -4.79 34.05
N VAL A 26 -4.09 -4.37 33.73
CA VAL A 26 -3.56 -4.62 32.40
C VAL A 26 -3.70 -6.13 32.24
N VAL A 27 -4.69 -6.57 31.49
CA VAL A 27 -4.76 -7.95 31.02
C VAL A 27 -3.68 -8.08 29.95
N GLY A 28 -2.42 -8.01 30.37
CA GLY A 28 -1.37 -8.77 29.73
C GLY A 28 -1.79 -10.22 29.93
N ARG A 29 -2.45 -10.79 28.92
CA ARG A 29 -2.64 -12.24 28.88
C ARG A 29 -1.24 -12.82 28.76
N ASN A 30 -0.61 -13.12 29.89
CA ASN A 30 0.50 -14.05 29.95
C ASN A 30 0.03 -15.31 29.20
N TYR A 31 0.75 -15.73 28.17
CA TYR A 31 0.53 -17.03 27.53
C TYR A 31 0.53 -18.12 28.61
N SER A 32 -0.36 -19.11 28.46
CA SER A 32 -0.58 -20.10 29.53
C SER A 32 0.75 -20.81 29.86
N SER A 33 1.22 -20.65 31.10
CA SER A 33 2.26 -21.51 31.67
C SER A 33 1.69 -22.84 32.22
N GLY A 34 0.38 -23.09 32.00
CA GLY A 34 -0.36 -24.25 32.50
C GLY A 34 -0.94 -25.15 31.40
N THR A 35 -1.76 -26.12 31.79
CA THR A 35 -2.37 -27.13 30.91
C THR A 35 -3.42 -26.56 29.94
N GLU A 36 -3.93 -25.35 30.16
CA GLU A 36 -4.98 -24.71 29.36
C GLU A 36 -4.49 -24.18 28.00
N ALA A 37 -5.37 -24.15 26.99
CA ALA A 37 -5.10 -23.61 25.66
C ALA A 37 -5.30 -22.07 25.63
N ASP A 38 -4.58 -21.36 24.76
CA ASP A 38 -4.82 -19.93 24.54
C ASP A 38 -6.00 -19.71 23.58
N LEU A 39 -6.18 -20.62 22.61
CA LEU A 39 -7.27 -20.59 21.64
C LEU A 39 -7.78 -22.02 21.35
N VAL A 40 -9.10 -22.21 21.41
CA VAL A 40 -9.79 -23.35 20.80
C VAL A 40 -10.54 -22.89 19.56
N VAL A 41 -10.33 -23.58 18.44
CA VAL A 41 -11.07 -23.36 17.20
C VAL A 41 -12.03 -24.53 16.98
N ILE A 42 -13.33 -24.24 16.82
CA ILE A 42 -14.36 -25.25 16.53
C ILE A 42 -14.66 -25.22 15.03
N GLY A 43 -14.23 -26.26 14.32
CA GLY A 43 -14.33 -26.40 12.87
C GLY A 43 -12.99 -26.20 12.16
N SER A 44 -12.73 -27.03 11.14
CA SER A 44 -11.49 -27.04 10.36
C SER A 44 -11.70 -26.69 8.89
N GLY A 45 -12.74 -25.91 8.56
CA GLY A 45 -12.86 -25.29 7.24
C GLY A 45 -11.76 -24.25 6.98
N PRO A 46 -11.74 -23.62 5.78
CA PRO A 46 -10.75 -22.58 5.43
C PRO A 46 -10.48 -21.57 6.53
N GLY A 47 -11.52 -20.91 7.05
CA GLY A 47 -11.34 -19.98 8.17
C GLY A 47 -10.81 -20.61 9.46
N GLY A 48 -11.26 -21.83 9.78
CA GLY A 48 -10.88 -22.53 11.01
C GLY A 48 -9.43 -23.01 11.02
N TYR A 49 -8.99 -23.75 9.99
CA TYR A 49 -7.62 -24.25 9.96
C TYR A 49 -6.60 -23.13 9.74
N VAL A 50 -6.95 -22.09 8.96
CA VAL A 50 -6.08 -20.91 8.78
C VAL A 50 -5.95 -20.15 10.09
N ALA A 51 -7.05 -19.90 10.79
CA ALA A 51 -7.01 -19.27 12.11
C ALA A 51 -6.17 -20.07 13.11
N ALA A 52 -6.33 -21.40 13.13
CA ALA A 52 -5.58 -22.27 14.05
C ALA A 52 -4.07 -22.23 13.77
N ILE A 53 -3.67 -22.28 12.49
CA ILE A 53 -2.26 -22.16 12.08
C ILE A 53 -1.72 -20.78 12.42
N LYS A 54 -2.46 -19.72 12.09
CA LYS A 54 -2.07 -18.33 12.36
C LYS A 54 -1.88 -18.09 13.87
N ALA A 55 -2.76 -18.62 14.69
CA ALA A 55 -2.68 -18.50 16.15
C ALA A 55 -1.41 -19.15 16.68
N ALA A 56 -1.12 -20.36 16.20
CA ALA A 56 0.11 -21.07 16.56
C ALA A 56 1.38 -20.33 16.09
N GLN A 57 1.37 -19.73 14.89
CA GLN A 57 2.48 -18.89 14.40
C GLN A 57 2.70 -17.65 15.25
N LEU A 58 1.65 -17.08 15.85
CA LEU A 58 1.73 -15.98 16.80
C LEU A 58 2.08 -16.42 18.23
N GLY A 59 2.36 -17.71 18.44
CA GLY A 59 2.82 -18.25 19.73
C GLY A 59 1.71 -18.76 20.64
N MET A 60 0.44 -18.81 20.20
CA MET A 60 -0.67 -19.34 20.99
C MET A 60 -0.65 -20.87 21.04
N LYS A 61 -0.85 -21.42 22.25
CA LYS A 61 -1.19 -22.84 22.39
C LYS A 61 -2.60 -23.07 21.84
N THR A 62 -2.69 -23.72 20.69
CA THR A 62 -3.92 -23.77 19.90
C THR A 62 -4.44 -25.20 19.75
N VAL A 63 -5.74 -25.38 19.98
CA VAL A 63 -6.47 -26.63 19.78
C VAL A 63 -7.53 -26.42 18.70
N CYS A 64 -7.63 -27.33 17.73
CA CYS A 64 -8.70 -27.35 16.74
C CYS A 64 -9.55 -28.62 16.93
N ILE A 65 -10.87 -28.43 17.01
CA ILE A 65 -11.85 -29.50 17.18
C ILE A 65 -12.63 -29.66 15.87
N GLU A 66 -12.57 -30.84 15.25
CA GLU A 66 -13.27 -31.15 14.01
C GLU A 66 -14.02 -32.47 14.12
N LYS A 67 -15.28 -32.49 13.71
CA LYS A 67 -16.13 -33.70 13.79
C LYS A 67 -15.96 -34.64 12.60
N ASN A 68 -15.57 -34.12 11.45
CA ASN A 68 -15.37 -34.91 10.24
C ASN A 68 -14.07 -35.72 10.33
N ASP A 69 -14.00 -36.81 9.56
CA ASP A 69 -12.83 -37.71 9.58
C ASP A 69 -11.53 -37.03 9.13
N THR A 70 -11.67 -36.05 8.22
CA THR A 70 -10.59 -35.28 7.59
C THR A 70 -10.76 -33.78 7.83
N LEU A 71 -9.62 -33.08 7.88
CA LEU A 71 -9.58 -31.62 7.99
C LEU A 71 -9.93 -30.93 6.66
N GLY A 72 -10.15 -29.62 6.68
CA GLY A 72 -10.37 -28.77 5.49
C GLY A 72 -11.82 -28.39 5.23
N GLY A 73 -12.75 -28.89 6.05
CA GLY A 73 -14.18 -28.56 6.03
C GLY A 73 -14.85 -28.74 4.66
N THR A 74 -15.92 -27.98 4.42
CA THR A 74 -16.74 -28.10 3.20
C THR A 74 -15.93 -27.86 1.93
N CYS A 75 -15.14 -26.77 1.87
CA CYS A 75 -14.46 -26.36 0.65
C CYS A 75 -13.49 -27.41 0.11
N LEU A 76 -12.74 -28.06 1.01
CA LEU A 76 -11.79 -29.08 0.60
C LEU A 76 -12.44 -30.44 0.32
N ASN A 77 -13.36 -30.88 1.18
CA ASN A 77 -13.87 -32.26 1.14
C ASN A 77 -15.04 -32.44 0.16
N VAL A 78 -15.98 -31.48 0.12
CA VAL A 78 -17.28 -31.63 -0.58
C VAL A 78 -17.71 -30.35 -1.31
N GLY A 79 -16.76 -29.49 -1.69
CA GLY A 79 -17.04 -28.17 -2.25
C GLY A 79 -16.05 -27.77 -3.35
N CYS A 80 -15.27 -26.72 -3.10
CA CYS A 80 -14.35 -26.09 -4.05
C CYS A 80 -13.44 -27.10 -4.76
N ILE A 81 -12.60 -27.83 -4.03
CA ILE A 81 -11.59 -28.69 -4.65
C ILE A 81 -12.20 -29.80 -5.52
N PRO A 82 -13.17 -30.61 -5.04
CA PRO A 82 -13.76 -31.65 -5.87
C PRO A 82 -14.55 -31.08 -7.07
N SER A 83 -15.24 -29.95 -6.92
CA SER A 83 -15.94 -29.31 -8.05
C SER A 83 -14.96 -28.81 -9.12
N LYS A 84 -13.86 -28.15 -8.72
CA LYS A 84 -12.86 -27.61 -9.66
C LYS A 84 -12.12 -28.72 -10.39
N ALA A 85 -11.83 -29.84 -9.73
CA ALA A 85 -11.26 -31.02 -10.38
C ALA A 85 -12.20 -31.57 -11.48
N LEU A 86 -13.50 -31.70 -11.20
CA LEU A 86 -14.47 -32.18 -12.18
C LEU A 86 -14.76 -31.17 -13.29
N LEU A 87 -14.81 -29.87 -12.99
CA LEU A 87 -14.99 -28.80 -13.98
C LEU A 87 -13.88 -28.80 -15.02
N HIS A 88 -12.62 -28.95 -14.57
CA HIS A 88 -11.48 -29.00 -15.48
C HIS A 88 -11.52 -30.25 -16.36
N ASN A 89 -11.67 -31.44 -15.76
CA ASN A 89 -11.67 -32.69 -16.50
C ASN A 89 -12.86 -32.82 -17.47
N SER A 90 -14.04 -32.36 -17.07
CA SER A 90 -15.23 -32.32 -17.94
C SER A 90 -15.08 -31.32 -19.09
N HIS A 91 -14.37 -30.21 -18.88
CA HIS A 91 -14.09 -29.26 -19.95
C HIS A 91 -13.13 -29.85 -21.00
N LEU A 92 -12.05 -30.52 -20.59
CA LEU A 92 -11.16 -31.23 -21.52
C LEU A 92 -11.90 -32.29 -22.32
N TYR A 93 -12.77 -33.07 -21.65
CA TYR A 93 -13.62 -34.05 -22.31
C TYR A 93 -14.55 -33.40 -23.34
N HIS A 94 -15.17 -32.28 -22.98
CA HIS A 94 -16.04 -31.51 -23.88
C HIS A 94 -15.27 -30.95 -25.08
N GLN A 95 -14.08 -30.37 -24.90
CA GLN A 95 -13.27 -29.86 -26.01
C GLN A 95 -12.94 -30.96 -27.03
N ALA A 96 -12.62 -32.17 -26.54
CA ALA A 96 -12.34 -33.32 -27.39
C ALA A 96 -13.57 -33.90 -28.12
N HIS A 97 -14.79 -33.68 -27.62
CA HIS A 97 -16.04 -34.16 -28.24
C HIS A 97 -16.78 -33.08 -29.04
N SER A 98 -16.44 -31.82 -28.81
CA SER A 98 -16.93 -30.68 -29.58
C SER A 98 -16.04 -30.45 -30.80
N LYS A 99 -16.40 -29.47 -31.63
CA LYS A 99 -15.57 -29.03 -32.76
C LYS A 99 -14.32 -28.23 -32.33
N ASP A 100 -14.11 -28.01 -31.03
CA ASP A 100 -13.02 -27.14 -30.54
C ASP A 100 -11.64 -27.66 -30.97
N PHE A 101 -11.32 -28.94 -30.73
CA PHE A 101 -10.04 -29.53 -31.15
C PHE A 101 -9.90 -29.61 -32.68
N GLU A 102 -10.97 -29.97 -33.38
CA GLU A 102 -11.00 -30.01 -34.86
C GLU A 102 -10.67 -28.63 -35.45
N MET A 103 -11.27 -27.55 -34.93
CA MET A 103 -11.00 -26.17 -35.37
C MET A 103 -9.56 -25.71 -35.09
N ARG A 104 -8.83 -26.40 -34.21
CA ARG A 104 -7.42 -26.14 -33.88
C ARG A 104 -6.46 -27.02 -34.68
N GLY A 105 -6.97 -27.87 -35.58
CA GLY A 105 -6.17 -28.84 -36.33
C GLY A 105 -5.69 -30.02 -35.49
N ILE A 106 -6.41 -30.36 -34.42
CA ILE A 106 -6.12 -31.50 -33.56
C ILE A 106 -7.20 -32.56 -33.80
N ASP A 107 -6.88 -33.53 -34.66
CA ASP A 107 -7.77 -34.65 -34.93
C ASP A 107 -7.64 -35.72 -33.84
N VAL A 108 -8.74 -35.94 -33.11
CA VAL A 108 -8.86 -37.00 -32.11
C VAL A 108 -10.01 -37.93 -32.47
N GLN A 109 -9.79 -39.24 -32.34
CA GLN A 109 -10.81 -40.25 -32.59
C GLN A 109 -11.00 -41.13 -31.36
N ASN A 110 -12.23 -41.60 -31.14
CA ASN A 110 -12.57 -42.59 -30.10
C ASN A 110 -12.20 -42.18 -28.66
N VAL A 111 -12.24 -40.89 -28.32
CA VAL A 111 -12.09 -40.44 -26.93
C VAL A 111 -13.27 -40.97 -26.11
N LYS A 112 -13.00 -41.65 -24.99
CA LYS A 112 -14.03 -42.27 -24.14
C LYS A 112 -13.93 -41.76 -22.70
N LEU A 113 -15.09 -41.57 -22.07
CA LEU A 113 -15.15 -41.22 -20.66
C LEU A 113 -14.81 -42.43 -19.78
N ASN A 114 -13.79 -42.30 -18.93
CA ASN A 114 -13.54 -43.20 -17.81
C ASN A 114 -13.92 -42.49 -16.50
N LEU A 115 -15.22 -42.53 -16.16
CA LEU A 115 -15.74 -41.86 -14.98
C LEU A 115 -15.12 -42.38 -13.66
N PRO A 116 -14.93 -43.70 -13.45
CA PRO A 116 -14.23 -44.19 -12.25
C PRO A 116 -12.85 -43.58 -12.07
N LYS A 117 -12.05 -43.47 -13.15
CA LYS A 117 -10.71 -42.87 -13.08
C LYS A 117 -10.77 -41.36 -12.79
N MET A 118 -11.73 -40.65 -13.36
CA MET A 118 -11.96 -39.24 -13.08
C MET A 118 -12.32 -39.01 -11.61
N MET A 119 -13.20 -39.85 -11.05
CA MET A 119 -13.58 -39.81 -9.63
C MET A 119 -12.43 -40.19 -8.70
N GLU A 120 -11.59 -41.14 -9.11
CA GLU A 120 -10.37 -41.53 -8.39
C GLU A 120 -9.38 -40.35 -8.35
N GLN A 121 -9.13 -39.67 -9.47
CA GLN A 121 -8.24 -38.51 -9.53
C GLN A 121 -8.74 -37.36 -8.63
N LYS A 122 -10.04 -37.04 -8.69
CA LYS A 122 -10.69 -36.08 -7.78
C LYS A 122 -10.44 -36.46 -6.31
N SER A 123 -10.71 -37.71 -5.96
CA SER A 123 -10.56 -38.20 -4.58
C SER A 123 -9.10 -38.21 -4.13
N GLY A 124 -8.16 -38.49 -5.04
CA GLY A 124 -6.72 -38.41 -4.82
C GLY A 124 -6.27 -36.97 -4.51
N ALA A 125 -6.77 -35.98 -5.26
CA ALA A 125 -6.50 -34.57 -5.01
C ALA A 125 -7.02 -34.12 -3.64
N VAL A 126 -8.25 -34.48 -3.28
CA VAL A 126 -8.83 -34.21 -1.94
C VAL A 126 -7.95 -34.84 -0.86
N LYS A 127 -7.64 -36.15 -0.97
CA LYS A 127 -6.82 -36.88 0.01
C LYS A 127 -5.44 -36.26 0.21
N ALA A 128 -4.78 -35.84 -0.88
CA ALA A 128 -3.46 -35.22 -0.82
C ALA A 128 -3.51 -33.89 -0.04
N LEU A 129 -4.49 -33.05 -0.34
CA LEU A 129 -4.64 -31.74 0.29
C LEU A 129 -5.11 -31.84 1.76
N THR A 130 -6.03 -32.75 2.09
CA THR A 130 -6.46 -32.96 3.49
C THR A 130 -5.28 -33.46 4.34
N SER A 131 -4.44 -34.32 3.77
CA SER A 131 -3.20 -34.78 4.42
C SER A 131 -2.19 -33.64 4.59
N GLY A 132 -2.13 -32.72 3.62
CA GLY A 132 -1.35 -31.49 3.70
C GLY A 132 -1.73 -30.61 4.89
N ILE A 133 -3.03 -30.43 5.17
CA ILE A 133 -3.47 -29.65 6.35
C ILE A 133 -3.07 -30.38 7.65
N ALA A 134 -3.24 -31.69 7.72
CA ALA A 134 -2.80 -32.47 8.90
C ALA A 134 -1.28 -32.33 9.14
N TYR A 135 -0.49 -32.30 8.06
CA TYR A 135 0.94 -32.01 8.13
C TYR A 135 1.22 -30.58 8.62
N LEU A 136 0.49 -29.57 8.13
CA LEU A 136 0.61 -28.19 8.59
C LEU A 136 0.26 -28.03 10.06
N PHE A 137 -0.78 -28.71 10.56
CA PHE A 137 -1.11 -28.71 11.98
C PHE A 137 0.02 -29.29 12.83
N LYS A 138 0.62 -30.41 12.39
CA LYS A 138 1.77 -31.01 13.06
C LYS A 138 2.97 -30.05 13.10
N ASN A 139 3.30 -29.42 11.96
CA ASN A 139 4.41 -28.49 11.87
C ASN A 139 4.22 -27.24 12.74
N ASN A 140 3.00 -26.72 12.81
CA ASN A 140 2.65 -25.56 13.64
C ASN A 140 2.27 -25.95 15.09
N LYS A 141 2.37 -27.24 15.48
CA LYS A 141 2.03 -27.73 16.82
C LYS A 141 0.59 -27.41 17.26
N VAL A 142 -0.34 -27.39 16.30
CA VAL A 142 -1.78 -27.30 16.58
C VAL A 142 -2.27 -28.68 17.04
N THR A 143 -2.89 -28.74 18.21
CA THR A 143 -3.51 -29.98 18.70
C THR A 143 -4.83 -30.20 17.97
N HIS A 144 -5.00 -31.35 17.32
CA HIS A 144 -6.24 -31.73 16.67
C HIS A 144 -7.02 -32.73 17.53
N ILE A 145 -8.26 -32.40 17.86
CA ILE A 145 -9.20 -33.32 18.52
C ILE A 145 -10.32 -33.66 17.54
N LYS A 146 -10.49 -34.95 17.26
CA LYS A 146 -11.61 -35.45 16.46
C LYS A 146 -12.86 -35.55 17.33
N GLY A 147 -13.86 -34.74 17.05
CA GLY A 147 -15.12 -34.74 17.77
C GLY A 147 -15.98 -33.51 17.46
N HIS A 148 -17.24 -33.57 17.89
CA HIS A 148 -18.16 -32.44 17.85
C HIS A 148 -17.90 -31.51 19.03
N GLY A 149 -17.42 -30.30 18.77
CA GLY A 149 -17.18 -29.28 19.79
C GLY A 149 -18.48 -28.63 20.25
N LYS A 150 -18.86 -28.85 21.51
CA LYS A 150 -19.95 -28.15 22.20
C LYS A 150 -19.37 -27.18 23.21
N ILE A 151 -19.76 -25.91 23.16
CA ILE A 151 -19.38 -24.91 24.16
C ILE A 151 -20.18 -25.19 25.44
N THR A 152 -19.48 -25.51 26.53
CA THR A 152 -20.09 -25.84 27.83
C THR A 152 -19.89 -24.75 28.87
N GLY A 153 -19.09 -23.73 28.55
CA GLY A 153 -18.94 -22.50 29.32
C GLY A 153 -18.18 -21.44 28.53
N ALA A 154 -18.09 -20.21 29.06
CA ALA A 154 -17.46 -19.08 28.36
C ALA A 154 -16.00 -19.33 27.96
N ASN A 155 -15.30 -20.24 28.63
CA ASN A 155 -13.90 -20.58 28.42
C ASN A 155 -13.68 -22.10 28.31
N GLU A 156 -14.73 -22.86 27.98
CA GLU A 156 -14.69 -24.31 27.99
C GLU A 156 -15.47 -24.91 26.80
N VAL A 157 -14.82 -25.85 26.12
CA VAL A 157 -15.41 -26.61 25.00
C VAL A 157 -15.27 -28.10 25.29
N THR A 158 -16.38 -28.82 25.21
CA THR A 158 -16.40 -30.29 25.28
C THR A 158 -16.39 -30.86 23.87
N ALA A 159 -15.36 -31.62 23.51
CA ALA A 159 -15.27 -32.36 22.27
C ALA A 159 -15.90 -33.75 22.46
N ILE A 160 -17.06 -33.97 21.83
CA ILE A 160 -17.79 -35.25 21.87
C ILE A 160 -17.31 -36.13 20.71
N LYS A 161 -16.69 -37.26 21.01
CA LYS A 161 -16.12 -38.20 20.04
C LYS A 161 -17.21 -39.10 19.45
N ALA A 162 -16.92 -39.74 18.31
CA ALA A 162 -17.86 -40.62 17.62
C ALA A 162 -18.29 -41.85 18.44
N ASP A 163 -17.45 -42.30 19.39
CA ASP A 163 -17.74 -43.40 20.31
C ASP A 163 -18.58 -42.98 21.53
N GLY A 164 -18.99 -41.71 21.61
CA GLY A 164 -19.74 -41.15 22.72
C GLY A 164 -18.88 -40.69 23.90
N SER A 165 -17.56 -40.94 23.89
CA SER A 165 -16.65 -40.38 24.89
C SER A 165 -16.46 -38.87 24.67
N SER A 166 -16.08 -38.14 25.71
CA SER A 166 -15.91 -36.69 25.64
C SER A 166 -14.59 -36.23 26.25
N GLU A 167 -14.02 -35.18 25.68
CA GLU A 167 -12.80 -34.53 26.17
C GLU A 167 -13.07 -33.04 26.40
N VAL A 168 -12.77 -32.55 27.59
CA VAL A 168 -13.01 -31.15 27.96
C VAL A 168 -11.74 -30.33 27.72
N VAL A 169 -11.86 -29.25 26.97
CA VAL A 169 -10.77 -28.33 26.66
C VAL A 169 -11.08 -26.96 27.24
N LYS A 170 -10.25 -26.52 28.19
CA LYS A 170 -10.27 -25.15 28.72
C LYS A 170 -9.41 -24.23 27.88
N ALA A 171 -9.95 -23.07 27.53
CA ALA A 171 -9.27 -22.11 26.68
C ALA A 171 -9.59 -20.66 27.03
N LYS A 172 -8.59 -19.77 26.89
CA LYS A 172 -8.79 -18.32 27.09
C LYS A 172 -9.75 -17.71 26.08
N ASN A 173 -9.75 -18.23 24.85
CA ASN A 173 -10.66 -17.81 23.79
C ASN A 173 -11.19 -19.02 23.03
N ILE A 174 -12.41 -18.88 22.52
CA ILE A 174 -13.08 -19.85 21.65
C ILE A 174 -13.39 -19.14 20.33
N LEU A 175 -13.00 -19.74 19.21
CA LEU A 175 -13.30 -19.27 17.86
C LEU A 175 -14.20 -20.29 17.15
N ILE A 176 -15.42 -19.87 16.84
CA ILE A 176 -16.41 -20.67 16.13
C ILE A 176 -16.20 -20.48 14.62
N ALA A 177 -15.83 -21.56 13.93
CA ALA A 177 -15.59 -21.61 12.50
C ALA A 177 -16.33 -22.80 11.87
N THR A 178 -17.57 -23.02 12.29
CA THR A 178 -18.37 -24.23 12.03
C THR A 178 -18.94 -24.29 10.61
N GLY A 179 -18.81 -23.21 9.85
CA GLY A 179 -19.17 -23.16 8.43
C GLY A 179 -20.67 -23.19 8.19
N SER A 180 -21.06 -23.86 7.10
CA SER A 180 -22.43 -23.91 6.59
C SER A 180 -22.79 -25.32 6.14
N GLU A 181 -24.08 -25.58 5.99
CA GLU A 181 -24.66 -26.79 5.41
C GLU A 181 -25.63 -26.48 4.27
N VAL A 182 -26.02 -27.51 3.53
CA VAL A 182 -27.00 -27.38 2.44
C VAL A 182 -28.36 -26.99 3.03
N THR A 183 -29.04 -26.03 2.41
CA THR A 183 -30.39 -25.66 2.84
C THR A 183 -31.36 -26.77 2.45
N PRO A 184 -32.08 -27.39 3.41
CA PRO A 184 -33.05 -28.41 3.09
C PRO A 184 -34.23 -27.80 2.34
N PHE A 185 -34.74 -28.52 1.34
CA PHE A 185 -35.94 -28.13 0.61
C PHE A 185 -37.16 -28.76 1.29
N ALA A 186 -38.15 -27.94 1.67
CA ALA A 186 -39.35 -28.44 2.33
C ALA A 186 -40.13 -29.39 1.41
N GLY A 187 -40.38 -30.62 1.86
CA GLY A 187 -41.11 -31.64 1.09
C GLY A 187 -40.28 -32.43 0.07
N ILE A 188 -38.95 -32.21 -0.01
CA ILE A 188 -38.04 -33.05 -0.81
C ILE A 188 -36.93 -33.56 0.11
N GLU A 189 -36.88 -34.88 0.29
CA GLU A 189 -35.84 -35.54 1.07
C GLU A 189 -34.65 -35.93 0.17
N VAL A 190 -33.45 -35.47 0.53
CA VAL A 190 -32.21 -35.78 -0.18
C VAL A 190 -31.70 -37.13 0.31
N ASN A 191 -31.57 -38.10 -0.60
CA ASN A 191 -31.05 -39.44 -0.30
C ASN A 191 -29.61 -39.67 -0.78
N GLU A 192 -29.00 -38.68 -1.45
CA GLU A 192 -27.64 -38.73 -2.00
C GLU A 192 -27.40 -39.85 -3.04
N GLU A 193 -28.46 -40.45 -3.58
CA GLU A 193 -28.40 -41.45 -4.65
C GLU A 193 -28.93 -40.92 -5.98
N ASN A 194 -30.21 -40.51 -6.01
CA ASN A 194 -30.89 -39.94 -7.18
C ASN A 194 -31.50 -38.57 -6.88
N ILE A 195 -31.82 -38.26 -5.62
CA ILE A 195 -32.09 -36.91 -5.14
C ILE A 195 -30.87 -36.50 -4.31
N VAL A 196 -30.04 -35.66 -4.89
CA VAL A 196 -28.69 -35.36 -4.41
C VAL A 196 -28.56 -33.90 -3.98
N SER A 197 -27.70 -33.67 -3.00
CA SER A 197 -27.17 -32.34 -2.73
C SER A 197 -25.93 -32.09 -3.58
N SER A 198 -25.24 -30.96 -3.35
CA SER A 198 -23.91 -30.73 -3.92
C SER A 198 -22.92 -31.85 -3.56
N THR A 199 -23.08 -32.50 -2.40
CA THR A 199 -22.22 -33.60 -1.96
C THR A 199 -22.42 -34.85 -2.81
N GLY A 200 -23.66 -35.32 -2.98
CA GLY A 200 -23.96 -36.48 -3.84
C GLY A 200 -23.64 -36.22 -5.31
N ALA A 201 -23.90 -35.00 -5.81
CA ALA A 201 -23.57 -34.61 -7.17
C ALA A 201 -22.05 -34.62 -7.48
N LEU A 202 -21.18 -34.60 -6.47
CA LEU A 202 -19.72 -34.76 -6.63
C LEU A 202 -19.24 -36.22 -6.58
N SER A 203 -20.17 -37.16 -6.39
CA SER A 203 -19.90 -38.57 -6.12
C SER A 203 -20.83 -39.53 -6.89
N LEU A 204 -21.51 -39.04 -7.93
CA LEU A 204 -22.37 -39.89 -8.78
C LEU A 204 -21.56 -41.00 -9.45
N LYS A 205 -22.12 -42.22 -9.43
CA LYS A 205 -21.46 -43.42 -9.96
C LYS A 205 -21.60 -43.58 -11.48
N LYS A 206 -22.52 -42.85 -12.09
CA LYS A 206 -22.79 -42.82 -13.54
C LYS A 206 -23.17 -41.41 -13.97
N VAL A 207 -22.97 -41.08 -15.24
CA VAL A 207 -23.51 -39.85 -15.83
C VAL A 207 -25.04 -39.98 -15.90
N PRO A 208 -25.82 -39.02 -15.36
CA PRO A 208 -27.27 -39.02 -15.50
C PRO A 208 -27.71 -38.90 -16.95
N GLU A 209 -28.85 -39.48 -17.33
CA GLU A 209 -29.42 -39.25 -18.66
C GLU A 209 -30.10 -37.88 -18.73
N LYS A 210 -30.88 -37.55 -17.70
CA LYS A 210 -31.62 -36.32 -17.48
C LYS A 210 -31.46 -35.86 -16.04
N MET A 211 -30.91 -34.67 -15.87
CA MET A 211 -30.69 -34.06 -14.58
C MET A 211 -31.51 -32.78 -14.45
N VAL A 212 -32.35 -32.68 -13.42
CA VAL A 212 -32.97 -31.41 -13.04
C VAL A 212 -32.17 -30.81 -11.89
N VAL A 213 -31.87 -29.51 -11.98
CA VAL A 213 -31.17 -28.77 -10.95
C VAL A 213 -32.10 -27.69 -10.40
N ILE A 214 -32.40 -27.74 -9.11
CA ILE A 214 -33.17 -26.71 -8.41
C ILE A 214 -32.20 -25.65 -7.90
N GLY A 215 -32.28 -24.45 -8.48
CA GLY A 215 -31.40 -23.32 -8.19
C GLY A 215 -30.27 -23.18 -9.20
N ALA A 216 -30.27 -22.06 -9.93
CA ALA A 216 -29.26 -21.64 -10.89
C ALA A 216 -28.26 -20.64 -10.27
N GLY A 217 -27.93 -20.84 -8.99
CA GLY A 217 -26.82 -20.18 -8.31
C GLY A 217 -25.46 -20.78 -8.66
N VAL A 218 -24.38 -20.28 -8.05
CA VAL A 218 -22.98 -20.67 -8.33
C VAL A 218 -22.78 -22.19 -8.38
N ILE A 219 -23.18 -22.92 -7.33
CA ILE A 219 -22.98 -24.38 -7.23
C ILE A 219 -23.81 -25.13 -8.28
N GLY A 220 -25.06 -24.72 -8.49
CA GLY A 220 -25.96 -25.34 -9.48
C GLY A 220 -25.39 -25.20 -10.89
N LEU A 221 -24.92 -24.00 -11.25
CA LEU A 221 -24.28 -23.73 -12.54
C LEU A 221 -22.98 -24.52 -12.75
N GLU A 222 -22.11 -24.59 -11.73
CA GLU A 222 -20.87 -25.36 -11.80
C GLU A 222 -21.14 -26.86 -11.99
N LEU A 223 -21.93 -27.48 -11.10
CA LEU A 223 -22.18 -28.91 -11.14
C LEU A 223 -23.05 -29.33 -12.33
N GLY A 224 -24.03 -28.51 -12.71
CA GLY A 224 -24.79 -28.76 -13.93
C GLY A 224 -23.92 -28.65 -15.18
N SER A 225 -22.95 -27.72 -15.23
CA SER A 225 -21.97 -27.67 -16.34
C SER A 225 -21.11 -28.92 -16.42
N VAL A 226 -20.64 -29.44 -15.27
CA VAL A 226 -19.87 -30.69 -15.22
C VAL A 226 -20.67 -31.81 -15.86
N TRP A 227 -21.89 -32.07 -15.37
CA TRP A 227 -22.67 -33.21 -15.84
C TRP A 227 -23.18 -33.04 -17.26
N CYS A 228 -23.51 -31.81 -17.67
CA CYS A 228 -23.86 -31.49 -19.06
C CYS A 228 -22.72 -31.81 -20.02
N ARG A 229 -21.48 -31.42 -19.69
CA ARG A 229 -20.29 -31.68 -20.51
C ARG A 229 -19.95 -33.16 -20.62
N LEU A 230 -20.27 -33.95 -19.59
CA LEU A 230 -20.08 -35.41 -19.60
C LEU A 230 -21.19 -36.17 -20.32
N GLY A 231 -22.27 -35.49 -20.75
CA GLY A 231 -23.32 -36.04 -21.60
C GLY A 231 -24.73 -36.03 -21.00
N ALA A 232 -24.94 -35.53 -19.79
CA ALA A 232 -26.27 -35.44 -19.20
C ALA A 232 -27.11 -34.34 -19.85
N LYS A 233 -28.41 -34.58 -20.05
CA LYS A 233 -29.35 -33.50 -20.39
C LYS A 233 -29.73 -32.74 -19.12
N VAL A 234 -29.26 -31.49 -18.97
CA VAL A 234 -29.44 -30.73 -17.72
C VAL A 234 -30.46 -29.61 -17.89
N THR A 235 -31.50 -29.60 -17.05
CA THR A 235 -32.50 -28.53 -16.97
C THR A 235 -32.41 -27.83 -15.62
N MET A 236 -32.04 -26.55 -15.64
CA MET A 236 -31.97 -25.68 -14.47
C MET A 236 -33.33 -25.04 -14.21
N VAL A 237 -33.86 -25.17 -12.99
CA VAL A 237 -35.11 -24.55 -12.55
C VAL A 237 -34.78 -23.50 -11.50
N GLU A 238 -35.08 -22.24 -11.79
CA GLU A 238 -34.76 -21.10 -10.94
C GLU A 238 -36.01 -20.26 -10.66
N PHE A 239 -36.20 -19.94 -9.38
CA PHE A 239 -37.31 -19.11 -8.91
C PHE A 239 -37.10 -17.65 -9.33
N MET A 240 -35.86 -17.18 -9.29
CA MET A 240 -35.49 -15.83 -9.69
C MET A 240 -35.55 -15.63 -11.21
N SER A 241 -35.54 -14.36 -11.64
CA SER A 241 -35.53 -13.97 -13.05
C SER A 241 -34.15 -14.00 -13.70
N SER A 242 -33.08 -14.28 -12.94
CA SER A 242 -31.68 -14.28 -13.39
C SER A 242 -30.87 -15.39 -12.73
N ILE A 243 -29.83 -15.86 -13.42
CA ILE A 243 -28.87 -16.86 -12.92
C ILE A 243 -27.69 -16.20 -12.19
N GLY A 244 -26.82 -17.01 -11.58
CA GLY A 244 -25.51 -16.56 -11.05
C GLY A 244 -25.48 -16.29 -9.56
N GLY A 245 -26.63 -16.37 -8.88
CA GLY A 245 -26.75 -16.13 -7.45
C GLY A 245 -26.82 -14.64 -7.08
N VAL A 246 -26.74 -14.36 -5.78
CA VAL A 246 -26.85 -13.00 -5.24
C VAL A 246 -25.58 -12.21 -5.54
N GLY A 247 -25.75 -10.96 -6.00
CA GLY A 247 -24.65 -10.00 -6.17
C GLY A 247 -23.97 -10.01 -7.53
N ILE A 248 -24.40 -10.85 -8.48
CA ILE A 248 -23.93 -10.79 -9.87
C ILE A 248 -24.55 -9.59 -10.60
N ASP A 249 -23.78 -8.93 -11.47
CA ASP A 249 -24.28 -7.86 -12.35
C ASP A 249 -25.26 -8.43 -13.40
N MET A 250 -26.41 -7.77 -13.61
CA MET A 250 -27.48 -8.34 -14.44
C MET A 250 -27.14 -8.48 -15.92
N GLU A 251 -26.24 -7.64 -16.43
CA GLU A 251 -25.77 -7.76 -17.81
C GLU A 251 -24.84 -8.96 -17.96
N VAL A 252 -23.95 -9.16 -16.98
CA VAL A 252 -23.07 -10.33 -16.91
C VAL A 252 -23.91 -11.61 -16.79
N ALA A 253 -24.92 -11.63 -15.90
CA ALA A 253 -25.80 -12.79 -15.73
C ALA A 253 -26.53 -13.16 -17.04
N LYS A 254 -27.09 -12.18 -17.76
CA LYS A 254 -27.77 -12.41 -19.04
C LYS A 254 -26.82 -12.87 -20.14
N GLY A 255 -25.63 -12.29 -20.21
CA GLY A 255 -24.59 -12.69 -21.16
C GLY A 255 -24.14 -14.13 -20.92
N PHE A 256 -23.88 -14.45 -19.66
CA PHE A 256 -23.48 -15.79 -19.24
C PHE A 256 -24.57 -16.84 -19.48
N GLN A 257 -25.83 -16.54 -19.19
CA GLN A 257 -26.94 -17.47 -19.44
C GLN A 257 -27.03 -17.89 -20.91
N ARG A 258 -26.87 -16.95 -21.85
CA ARG A 258 -26.87 -17.25 -23.28
C ARG A 258 -25.72 -18.16 -23.68
N ILE A 259 -24.54 -17.96 -23.09
CA ILE A 259 -23.36 -18.81 -23.37
C ILE A 259 -23.57 -20.21 -22.81
N ALA A 260 -24.05 -20.32 -21.57
CA ALA A 260 -24.40 -21.60 -20.94
C ALA A 260 -25.44 -22.39 -21.75
N GLN A 261 -26.45 -21.70 -22.31
CA GLN A 261 -27.46 -22.30 -23.19
C GLN A 261 -26.86 -22.88 -24.47
N LYS A 262 -25.90 -22.18 -25.09
CA LYS A 262 -25.19 -22.69 -26.28
C LYS A 262 -24.40 -23.96 -25.99
N GLN A 263 -23.97 -24.16 -24.74
CA GLN A 263 -23.27 -25.38 -24.29
C GLN A 263 -24.21 -26.54 -23.93
N GLY A 264 -25.54 -26.34 -24.05
CA GLY A 264 -26.54 -27.40 -23.85
C GLY A 264 -27.30 -27.33 -22.52
N LEU A 265 -27.04 -26.35 -21.66
CA LEU A 265 -27.83 -26.15 -20.45
C LEU A 265 -29.21 -25.54 -20.78
N GLU A 266 -30.27 -26.18 -20.30
CA GLU A 266 -31.64 -25.63 -20.40
C GLU A 266 -31.98 -24.84 -19.14
N PHE A 267 -32.72 -23.73 -19.28
CA PHE A 267 -33.11 -22.88 -18.16
C PHE A 267 -34.61 -22.62 -18.13
N LYS A 268 -35.21 -22.83 -16.96
CA LYS A 268 -36.57 -22.43 -16.59
C LYS A 268 -36.51 -21.40 -15.47
N MET A 269 -36.46 -20.14 -15.88
CA MET A 269 -36.47 -18.98 -14.98
C MET A 269 -37.89 -18.67 -14.53
N ASP A 270 -38.06 -17.84 -13.49
CA ASP A 270 -39.38 -17.49 -12.94
C ASP A 270 -40.26 -18.73 -12.68
N THR A 271 -39.64 -19.83 -12.24
CA THR A 271 -40.29 -21.13 -12.09
C THR A 271 -40.09 -21.65 -10.67
N LYS A 272 -41.20 -21.89 -9.96
CA LYS A 272 -41.22 -22.37 -8.59
C LYS A 272 -41.38 -23.88 -8.58
N VAL A 273 -40.49 -24.57 -7.86
CA VAL A 273 -40.65 -25.99 -7.55
C VAL A 273 -41.63 -26.12 -6.38
N THR A 274 -42.60 -27.02 -6.50
CA THR A 274 -43.60 -27.30 -5.45
C THR A 274 -43.34 -28.62 -4.73
N GLY A 275 -42.62 -29.54 -5.37
CA GLY A 275 -42.22 -30.82 -4.79
C GLY A 275 -41.60 -31.74 -5.84
N ALA A 276 -41.19 -32.92 -5.42
CA ALA A 276 -40.76 -34.00 -6.29
C ALA A 276 -41.36 -35.32 -5.83
N SER A 277 -41.72 -36.19 -6.79
CA SER A 277 -42.27 -37.52 -6.52
C SER A 277 -41.55 -38.57 -7.39
N GLY A 278 -41.68 -39.84 -7.00
CA GLY A 278 -41.09 -40.97 -7.71
C GLY A 278 -39.99 -41.70 -6.92
N SER A 279 -39.51 -42.81 -7.46
CA SER A 279 -38.51 -43.67 -6.84
C SER A 279 -37.57 -44.26 -7.89
N GLY A 280 -36.27 -44.41 -7.57
CA GLY A 280 -35.28 -44.95 -8.50
C GLY A 280 -35.00 -44.01 -9.68
N ALA A 281 -34.91 -44.53 -10.90
CA ALA A 281 -34.51 -43.73 -12.07
C ALA A 281 -35.63 -42.86 -12.68
N ASN A 282 -36.85 -42.86 -12.11
CA ASN A 282 -37.99 -42.11 -12.62
C ASN A 282 -38.47 -41.12 -11.55
N LEU A 283 -37.87 -39.93 -11.54
CA LEU A 283 -38.30 -38.81 -10.69
C LEU A 283 -39.10 -37.81 -11.52
N THR A 284 -40.13 -37.24 -10.92
CA THR A 284 -40.94 -36.16 -11.48
C THR A 284 -40.87 -34.95 -10.55
N VAL A 285 -40.39 -33.83 -11.07
CA VAL A 285 -40.31 -32.54 -10.37
C VAL A 285 -41.51 -31.69 -10.76
N HIS A 286 -42.33 -31.33 -9.79
CA HIS A 286 -43.55 -30.55 -9.98
C HIS A 286 -43.23 -29.06 -9.92
N THR A 287 -43.53 -28.33 -10.99
CA THR A 287 -43.22 -26.90 -11.09
C THR A 287 -44.45 -26.06 -11.43
N GLU A 288 -44.44 -24.80 -11.02
CA GLU A 288 -45.44 -23.79 -11.40
C GLU A 288 -44.75 -22.47 -11.77
N SER A 289 -45.36 -21.66 -12.64
CA SER A 289 -44.82 -20.33 -12.94
C SER A 289 -44.97 -19.40 -11.74
N VAL A 290 -43.91 -18.64 -11.42
CA VAL A 290 -43.94 -17.59 -10.40
C VAL A 290 -44.90 -16.46 -10.79
N LYS A 291 -45.07 -16.22 -12.09
CA LYS A 291 -45.97 -15.18 -12.62
C LYS A 291 -47.43 -15.62 -12.66
N ASP A 292 -47.68 -16.92 -12.78
CA ASP A 292 -49.02 -17.50 -12.89
C ASP A 292 -49.04 -18.93 -12.31
N PRO A 293 -49.45 -19.10 -11.03
CA PRO A 293 -49.49 -20.41 -10.37
C PRO A 293 -50.44 -21.43 -11.01
N SER A 294 -51.32 -21.03 -11.93
CA SER A 294 -52.18 -21.96 -12.66
C SER A 294 -51.41 -22.73 -13.74
N LYS A 295 -50.28 -22.20 -14.22
CA LYS A 295 -49.41 -22.83 -15.21
C LYS A 295 -48.45 -23.79 -14.52
N LYS A 296 -48.89 -25.04 -14.41
CA LYS A 296 -48.11 -26.14 -13.86
C LYS A 296 -47.43 -26.95 -14.96
N GLU A 297 -46.25 -27.45 -14.66
CA GLU A 297 -45.49 -28.30 -15.55
C GLU A 297 -44.67 -29.32 -14.75
N ASP A 298 -44.68 -30.57 -15.20
CA ASP A 298 -43.94 -31.67 -14.59
C ASP A 298 -42.69 -31.99 -15.41
N LEU A 299 -41.55 -32.08 -14.72
CA LEU A 299 -40.25 -32.36 -15.33
C LEU A 299 -39.76 -33.75 -14.91
N ASN A 300 -39.52 -34.62 -15.88
CA ASN A 300 -39.01 -35.98 -15.61
C ASN A 300 -37.47 -36.01 -15.68
N CYS A 301 -36.84 -36.64 -14.68
CA CYS A 301 -35.40 -36.82 -14.59
C CYS A 301 -35.03 -38.13 -13.88
N ASP A 302 -33.81 -38.64 -14.09
CA ASP A 302 -33.26 -39.73 -13.29
C ASP A 302 -32.40 -39.23 -12.12
N THR A 303 -31.94 -37.97 -12.16
CA THR A 303 -31.23 -37.32 -11.06
C THR A 303 -31.78 -35.91 -10.79
N LEU A 304 -32.06 -35.61 -9.54
CA LEU A 304 -32.46 -34.29 -9.05
C LEU A 304 -31.37 -33.71 -8.14
N LEU A 305 -30.80 -32.56 -8.51
CA LEU A 305 -29.86 -31.82 -7.68
C LEU A 305 -30.54 -30.64 -6.98
N VAL A 306 -30.51 -30.64 -5.65
CA VAL A 306 -31.04 -29.56 -4.83
C VAL A 306 -29.91 -28.57 -4.48
N CYS A 307 -29.96 -27.36 -5.05
CA CYS A 307 -28.94 -26.31 -4.92
C CYS A 307 -29.53 -24.92 -4.59
N ILE A 308 -30.47 -24.87 -3.64
CA ILE A 308 -31.18 -23.64 -3.22
C ILE A 308 -30.41 -22.76 -2.21
N GLY A 309 -29.08 -22.86 -2.20
CA GLY A 309 -28.21 -22.11 -1.29
C GLY A 309 -27.82 -22.85 -0.01
N ARG A 310 -27.07 -22.16 0.84
CA ARG A 310 -26.47 -22.70 2.07
C ARG A 310 -26.93 -21.92 3.30
N ARG A 311 -26.95 -22.58 4.46
CA ARG A 311 -27.30 -21.97 5.75
C ARG A 311 -26.18 -22.18 6.78
N PRO A 312 -25.99 -21.27 7.75
CA PRO A 312 -24.98 -21.41 8.79
C PRO A 312 -25.19 -22.71 9.59
N TYR A 313 -24.09 -23.41 9.92
CA TYR A 313 -24.15 -24.61 10.75
C TYR A 313 -23.93 -24.26 12.22
N THR A 314 -25.04 -24.17 12.98
CA THR A 314 -25.04 -23.82 14.41
C THR A 314 -25.65 -24.90 15.31
N THR A 315 -25.86 -26.10 14.78
CA THR A 315 -26.52 -27.21 15.47
C THR A 315 -25.68 -27.76 16.62
N ASN A 316 -26.30 -27.86 17.80
CA ASN A 316 -25.71 -28.46 19.01
C ASN A 316 -24.34 -27.85 19.40
N LEU A 317 -24.13 -26.55 19.18
CA LEU A 317 -22.90 -25.85 19.57
C LEU A 317 -22.91 -25.38 21.03
N GLY A 318 -24.05 -25.45 21.72
CA GLY A 318 -24.20 -24.94 23.10
C GLY A 318 -24.32 -23.42 23.18
N LEU A 319 -24.75 -22.76 22.09
CA LEU A 319 -24.89 -21.29 22.04
C LEU A 319 -25.96 -20.80 23.01
N GLU A 320 -27.08 -21.51 23.08
CA GLU A 320 -28.21 -21.22 23.96
C GLU A 320 -27.81 -21.34 25.44
N ASP A 321 -26.99 -22.34 25.76
CA ASP A 321 -26.51 -22.62 27.13
C ASP A 321 -25.64 -21.47 27.68
N ILE A 322 -25.01 -20.68 26.80
CA ILE A 322 -24.15 -19.53 27.17
C ILE A 322 -24.74 -18.18 26.78
N GLY A 323 -26.01 -18.13 26.36
CA GLY A 323 -26.72 -16.88 26.07
C GLY A 323 -26.34 -16.19 24.75
N ILE A 324 -25.83 -16.92 23.75
CA ILE A 324 -25.63 -16.40 22.39
C ILE A 324 -26.88 -16.68 21.56
N GLU A 325 -27.67 -15.63 21.31
CA GLU A 325 -28.82 -15.71 20.43
C GLU A 325 -28.42 -15.61 18.95
N ARG A 326 -29.05 -16.43 18.11
CA ARG A 326 -28.87 -16.40 16.65
C ARG A 326 -29.76 -15.34 16.04
N ASP A 327 -29.36 -14.81 14.89
CA ASP A 327 -30.22 -13.93 14.11
C ASP A 327 -31.35 -14.71 13.39
N ASN A 328 -32.24 -13.98 12.71
CA ASN A 328 -33.37 -14.54 11.96
C ASN A 328 -32.96 -15.44 10.78
N LYS A 329 -31.68 -15.50 10.41
CA LYS A 329 -31.11 -16.39 9.39
C LYS A 329 -30.28 -17.52 10.01
N GLY A 330 -30.31 -17.68 11.34
CA GLY A 330 -29.59 -18.71 12.07
C GLY A 330 -28.09 -18.45 12.24
N ARG A 331 -27.61 -17.24 11.92
CA ARG A 331 -26.20 -16.85 12.01
C ARG A 331 -25.86 -16.39 13.41
N ILE A 332 -24.57 -16.44 13.75
CA ILE A 332 -24.03 -15.94 15.02
C ILE A 332 -23.75 -14.43 14.87
N PRO A 333 -24.41 -13.55 15.66
CA PRO A 333 -24.12 -12.13 15.65
C PRO A 333 -22.72 -11.85 16.21
N VAL A 334 -21.97 -10.99 15.53
CA VAL A 334 -20.63 -10.56 15.93
C VAL A 334 -20.47 -9.06 15.72
N ASN A 335 -19.59 -8.44 16.50
CA ASN A 335 -19.15 -7.07 16.29
C ASN A 335 -18.05 -6.99 15.20
N SER A 336 -17.51 -5.78 14.98
CA SER A 336 -16.45 -5.54 13.99
C SER A 336 -15.14 -6.29 14.26
N ARG A 337 -14.93 -6.82 15.48
CA ARG A 337 -13.76 -7.65 15.84
C ARG A 337 -14.08 -9.15 15.86
N PHE A 338 -15.16 -9.58 15.21
CA PHE A 338 -15.63 -10.98 15.17
C PHE A 338 -16.03 -11.54 16.54
N GLN A 339 -16.21 -10.67 17.54
CA GLN A 339 -16.53 -11.07 18.91
C GLN A 339 -18.05 -11.17 19.07
N THR A 340 -18.51 -12.22 19.75
CA THR A 340 -19.92 -12.40 20.12
C THR A 340 -20.28 -11.55 21.34
N VAL A 341 -21.51 -11.68 21.85
CA VAL A 341 -21.91 -11.08 23.13
C VAL A 341 -21.12 -11.61 24.33
N ILE A 342 -20.48 -12.78 24.20
CA ILE A 342 -19.58 -13.35 25.22
C ILE A 342 -18.14 -12.94 24.88
N PRO A 343 -17.44 -12.19 25.76
CA PRO A 343 -16.14 -11.58 25.41
C PRO A 343 -15.03 -12.57 25.03
N SER A 344 -15.09 -13.81 25.50
CA SER A 344 -14.13 -14.87 25.18
C SER A 344 -14.49 -15.69 23.94
N VAL A 345 -15.66 -15.46 23.33
CA VAL A 345 -16.18 -16.25 22.20
C VAL A 345 -16.26 -15.38 20.95
N TYR A 346 -15.68 -15.88 19.87
CA TYR A 346 -15.58 -15.24 18.56
C TYR A 346 -16.19 -16.15 17.49
N ALA A 347 -16.63 -15.61 16.36
CA ALA A 347 -17.17 -16.39 15.25
C ALA A 347 -16.79 -15.80 13.89
N ILE A 348 -16.47 -16.67 12.92
CA ILE A 348 -16.01 -16.29 11.56
C ILE A 348 -16.59 -17.21 10.48
N GLY A 349 -16.38 -16.83 9.22
CA GLY A 349 -16.73 -17.61 8.03
C GLY A 349 -18.22 -17.64 7.76
N ASP A 350 -18.72 -18.78 7.26
CA ASP A 350 -20.12 -18.89 6.82
C ASP A 350 -21.13 -18.90 7.97
N CYS A 351 -20.69 -19.04 9.23
CA CYS A 351 -21.59 -19.04 10.38
C CYS A 351 -22.00 -17.63 10.84
N ILE A 352 -21.40 -16.58 10.27
CA ILE A 352 -21.69 -15.16 10.54
C ILE A 352 -22.24 -14.46 9.29
N HIS A 353 -22.42 -13.13 9.34
CA HIS A 353 -22.86 -12.34 8.20
C HIS A 353 -21.76 -12.19 7.11
N GLY A 354 -22.16 -11.67 5.94
CA GLY A 354 -21.28 -11.50 4.77
C GLY A 354 -21.40 -12.63 3.74
N PRO A 355 -20.62 -12.57 2.65
CA PRO A 355 -20.63 -13.59 1.61
C PRO A 355 -20.02 -14.91 2.11
N MET A 356 -20.66 -16.05 1.78
CA MET A 356 -20.20 -17.39 2.16
C MET A 356 -19.13 -17.89 1.18
N LEU A 357 -17.92 -17.36 1.32
CA LEU A 357 -16.78 -17.63 0.44
C LEU A 357 -15.58 -18.12 1.25
N ALA A 358 -14.80 -19.04 0.67
CA ALA A 358 -13.66 -19.65 1.35
C ALA A 358 -12.60 -18.61 1.75
N HIS A 359 -12.18 -17.75 0.82
CA HIS A 359 -11.19 -16.70 1.07
C HIS A 359 -11.68 -15.63 2.06
N LYS A 360 -13.00 -15.32 2.05
CA LYS A 360 -13.60 -14.48 3.10
C LYS A 360 -13.41 -15.09 4.49
N ALA A 361 -13.65 -16.39 4.63
CA ALA A 361 -13.45 -17.08 5.91
C ALA A 361 -11.97 -17.13 6.32
N GLU A 362 -11.05 -17.31 5.38
CA GLU A 362 -9.60 -17.28 5.62
C GLU A 362 -9.14 -15.90 6.13
N ASP A 363 -9.54 -14.82 5.45
CA ASP A 363 -9.21 -13.45 5.84
C ASP A 363 -9.77 -13.11 7.21
N GLU A 364 -11.03 -13.45 7.49
CA GLU A 364 -11.63 -13.29 8.82
C GLU A 364 -10.87 -14.08 9.89
N GLY A 365 -10.43 -15.30 9.57
CA GLY A 365 -9.62 -16.11 10.49
C GLY A 365 -8.29 -15.48 10.83
N ILE A 366 -7.56 -14.97 9.83
CA ILE A 366 -6.29 -14.28 10.04
C ILE A 366 -6.49 -13.02 10.88
N VAL A 367 -7.41 -12.15 10.44
CA VAL A 367 -7.62 -10.84 11.07
C VAL A 367 -8.19 -11.00 12.48
N CYS A 368 -9.11 -11.94 12.71
CA CYS A 368 -9.63 -12.23 14.05
C CYS A 368 -8.50 -12.63 15.01
N VAL A 369 -7.61 -13.54 14.57
CA VAL A 369 -6.53 -14.06 15.41
C VAL A 369 -5.44 -13.00 15.66
N GLU A 370 -5.08 -12.22 14.65
CA GLU A 370 -4.21 -11.05 14.85
C GLU A 370 -4.84 -10.06 15.84
N GLY A 371 -6.15 -9.84 15.73
CA GLY A 371 -6.93 -9.05 16.66
C GLY A 371 -6.89 -9.54 18.11
N LEU A 372 -6.86 -10.85 18.34
CA LEU A 372 -6.68 -11.46 19.67
C LEU A 372 -5.32 -11.13 20.28
N THR A 373 -4.30 -10.87 19.46
CA THR A 373 -2.96 -10.43 19.89
C THR A 373 -2.81 -8.91 19.98
N GLY A 374 -3.87 -8.15 19.74
CA GLY A 374 -3.87 -6.69 19.81
C GLY A 374 -3.67 -5.97 18.48
N ALA A 375 -3.60 -6.68 17.35
CA ALA A 375 -3.52 -6.05 16.04
C ALA A 375 -4.84 -5.35 15.66
N PRO A 376 -4.79 -4.38 14.72
CA PRO A 376 -5.99 -3.80 14.12
C PRO A 376 -6.86 -4.87 13.45
N VAL A 377 -8.17 -4.70 13.51
CA VAL A 377 -9.13 -5.61 12.88
C VAL A 377 -9.97 -4.83 11.88
N HIS A 378 -9.77 -5.11 10.59
CA HIS A 378 -10.52 -4.46 9.51
C HIS A 378 -10.62 -5.39 8.29
N ILE A 379 -11.82 -5.52 7.74
CA ILE A 379 -12.09 -6.15 6.44
C ILE A 379 -13.10 -5.28 5.69
N ASP A 380 -12.77 -4.92 4.46
CA ASP A 380 -13.74 -4.33 3.53
C ASP A 380 -14.38 -5.43 2.69
N TYR A 381 -15.62 -5.79 3.03
CA TYR A 381 -16.37 -6.83 2.33
C TYR A 381 -16.67 -6.47 0.86
N ASN A 382 -16.61 -5.19 0.46
CA ASN A 382 -16.79 -4.80 -0.94
C ASN A 382 -15.61 -5.22 -1.82
N CYS A 383 -14.43 -5.43 -1.23
CA CYS A 383 -13.23 -5.86 -1.92
C CYS A 383 -13.08 -7.37 -2.02
N ILE A 384 -14.08 -8.15 -1.56
CA ILE A 384 -14.07 -9.61 -1.64
C ILE A 384 -14.60 -10.05 -3.01
N PRO A 385 -13.77 -10.66 -3.88
CA PRO A 385 -14.22 -11.10 -5.18
C PRO A 385 -15.11 -12.34 -5.08
N SER A 386 -16.03 -12.47 -6.02
CA SER A 386 -16.85 -13.67 -6.23
C SER A 386 -16.57 -14.27 -7.60
N VAL A 387 -16.56 -15.60 -7.69
CA VAL A 387 -16.19 -16.33 -8.91
C VAL A 387 -17.09 -17.54 -9.11
N ILE A 388 -17.52 -17.75 -10.37
CA ILE A 388 -18.17 -18.95 -10.88
C ILE A 388 -17.21 -19.61 -11.87
N TYR A 389 -16.77 -20.83 -11.57
CA TYR A 389 -15.72 -21.52 -12.33
C TYR A 389 -16.25 -22.33 -13.52
N THR A 390 -17.27 -21.80 -14.20
CA THR A 390 -17.75 -22.35 -15.47
C THR A 390 -16.78 -22.01 -16.61
N HIS A 391 -17.16 -22.36 -17.83
CA HIS A 391 -16.41 -21.92 -19.02
C HIS A 391 -17.38 -21.16 -19.92
N PRO A 392 -17.17 -19.87 -20.20
CA PRO A 392 -16.15 -19.02 -19.60
C PRO A 392 -16.36 -18.86 -18.08
N GLU A 393 -15.29 -18.51 -17.37
CA GLU A 393 -15.35 -18.15 -15.96
C GLU A 393 -16.07 -16.80 -15.81
N VAL A 394 -16.80 -16.61 -14.71
CA VAL A 394 -17.46 -15.34 -14.38
C VAL A 394 -16.95 -14.86 -13.04
N ALA A 395 -16.40 -13.64 -13.00
CA ALA A 395 -15.88 -13.05 -11.77
C ALA A 395 -16.34 -11.60 -11.62
N TRP A 396 -16.57 -11.18 -10.38
CA TRP A 396 -16.93 -9.80 -10.05
C TRP A 396 -16.41 -9.40 -8.66
N VAL A 397 -16.21 -8.10 -8.47
CA VAL A 397 -15.80 -7.48 -7.21
C VAL A 397 -16.34 -6.05 -7.17
N GLY A 398 -16.64 -5.53 -5.98
CA GLY A 398 -17.29 -4.24 -5.81
C GLY A 398 -18.80 -4.27 -6.06
N LYS A 399 -19.38 -3.08 -6.25
CA LYS A 399 -20.83 -2.89 -6.45
C LYS A 399 -21.25 -3.21 -7.88
N THR A 400 -22.46 -3.74 -8.05
CA THR A 400 -23.07 -3.97 -9.37
C THR A 400 -23.66 -2.67 -9.94
N GLU A 401 -23.98 -2.67 -11.23
CA GLU A 401 -24.67 -1.54 -11.85
C GLU A 401 -26.02 -1.28 -11.17
N GLU A 402 -26.72 -2.34 -10.77
CA GLU A 402 -28.00 -2.26 -10.07
C GLU A 402 -27.86 -1.59 -8.70
N ASN A 403 -26.83 -1.95 -7.92
CA ASN A 403 -26.61 -1.33 -6.62
C ASN A 403 -26.28 0.16 -6.76
N LEU A 404 -25.47 0.55 -7.76
CA LEU A 404 -25.17 1.96 -7.99
C LEU A 404 -26.42 2.76 -8.39
N LYS A 405 -27.33 2.17 -9.19
CA LYS A 405 -28.63 2.78 -9.51
C LYS A 405 -29.51 2.92 -8.28
N GLU A 406 -29.61 1.89 -7.46
CA GLU A 406 -30.41 1.88 -6.22
C GLU A 406 -29.91 2.93 -5.22
N GLU A 407 -28.59 3.12 -5.14
CA GLU A 407 -27.97 4.11 -4.26
C GLU A 407 -27.98 5.54 -4.81
N GLY A 408 -28.46 5.75 -6.04
CA GLY A 408 -28.46 7.06 -6.70
C GLY A 408 -27.05 7.60 -6.98
N VAL A 409 -26.07 6.72 -7.11
CA VAL A 409 -24.68 7.09 -7.39
C VAL A 409 -24.52 7.38 -8.87
N GLU A 410 -23.93 8.52 -9.24
CA GLU A 410 -23.54 8.77 -10.63
C GLU A 410 -22.30 7.95 -11.01
N TYR A 411 -22.40 7.20 -12.11
CA TYR A 411 -21.32 6.35 -12.59
C TYR A 411 -21.27 6.30 -14.12
N ASN A 412 -20.10 5.96 -14.65
CA ASN A 412 -19.87 5.64 -16.05
C ASN A 412 -19.62 4.15 -16.25
N ILE A 413 -19.94 3.66 -17.44
CA ILE A 413 -19.75 2.25 -17.82
C ILE A 413 -18.72 2.14 -18.93
N GLY A 414 -17.64 1.41 -18.69
CA GLY A 414 -16.69 0.95 -19.71
C GLY A 414 -16.88 -0.53 -20.01
N LYS A 415 -16.97 -0.93 -21.28
CA LYS A 415 -17.11 -2.34 -21.70
C LYS A 415 -16.15 -2.67 -22.83
N PHE A 416 -15.59 -3.88 -22.81
CA PHE A 416 -14.75 -4.40 -23.88
C PHE A 416 -15.00 -5.90 -24.10
N PRO A 417 -15.47 -6.32 -25.30
CA PRO A 417 -15.76 -7.72 -25.58
C PRO A 417 -14.49 -8.52 -25.91
N PHE A 418 -14.42 -9.79 -25.48
CA PHE A 418 -13.30 -10.66 -25.83
C PHE A 418 -13.28 -11.01 -27.33
N SER A 419 -14.40 -10.86 -28.04
CA SER A 419 -14.46 -10.95 -29.51
C SER A 419 -13.59 -9.91 -30.22
N ALA A 420 -13.18 -8.84 -29.56
CA ALA A 420 -12.25 -7.83 -30.08
C ALA A 420 -10.81 -8.03 -29.58
N ASN A 421 -10.55 -9.00 -28.71
CA ASN A 421 -9.22 -9.27 -28.16
C ASN A 421 -8.43 -10.22 -29.06
N SER A 422 -7.23 -9.80 -29.49
CA SER A 422 -6.37 -10.57 -30.39
C SER A 422 -6.02 -11.96 -29.83
N ARG A 423 -5.64 -12.04 -28.55
CA ARG A 423 -5.26 -13.30 -27.90
C ARG A 423 -6.45 -14.25 -27.77
N ALA A 424 -7.61 -13.73 -27.38
CA ALA A 424 -8.85 -14.48 -27.30
C ALA A 424 -9.23 -15.09 -28.66
N LYS A 425 -9.12 -14.30 -29.74
CA LYS A 425 -9.33 -14.80 -31.12
C LYS A 425 -8.32 -15.88 -31.51
N THR A 426 -7.03 -15.67 -31.28
CA THR A 426 -5.99 -16.67 -31.57
C THR A 426 -6.20 -17.97 -30.79
N ASN A 427 -6.76 -17.87 -29.59
CA ASN A 427 -7.06 -19.02 -28.75
C ASN A 427 -8.45 -19.62 -29.01
N LEU A 428 -9.24 -19.11 -29.97
CA LEU A 428 -10.64 -19.51 -30.19
C LEU A 428 -11.50 -19.49 -28.89
N ASP A 429 -11.19 -18.57 -27.99
CA ASP A 429 -11.84 -18.43 -26.68
C ASP A 429 -12.24 -16.95 -26.49
N ALA A 430 -13.18 -16.51 -27.32
CA ALA A 430 -13.53 -15.10 -27.49
C ALA A 430 -14.94 -14.75 -26.97
N GLU A 431 -15.56 -15.65 -26.21
CA GLU A 431 -16.86 -15.42 -25.60
C GLU A 431 -16.74 -14.56 -24.32
N GLY A 432 -17.70 -13.67 -24.09
CA GLY A 432 -17.73 -12.79 -22.92
C GLY A 432 -17.14 -11.40 -23.13
N PHE A 433 -17.03 -10.65 -22.03
CA PHE A 433 -16.58 -9.26 -22.03
C PHE A 433 -16.08 -8.85 -20.63
N VAL A 434 -15.34 -7.74 -20.58
CA VAL A 434 -15.02 -7.01 -19.34
C VAL A 434 -15.94 -5.81 -19.22
N LYS A 435 -16.48 -5.57 -18.02
CA LYS A 435 -17.29 -4.40 -17.66
C LYS A 435 -16.69 -3.72 -16.43
N ILE A 436 -16.58 -2.40 -16.47
CA ILE A 436 -16.04 -1.56 -15.40
C ILE A 436 -17.04 -0.44 -15.13
N LEU A 437 -17.35 -0.24 -13.85
CA LEU A 437 -18.19 0.85 -13.34
C LEU A 437 -17.27 1.82 -12.58
N GLY A 438 -17.27 3.09 -12.96
CA GLY A 438 -16.36 4.10 -12.37
C GLY A 438 -17.04 5.43 -12.09
N PHE A 439 -16.52 6.18 -11.12
CA PHE A 439 -17.04 7.50 -10.74
C PHE A 439 -16.45 8.60 -11.64
N VAL A 440 -17.28 9.58 -12.02
CA VAL A 440 -16.82 10.90 -12.48
C VAL A 440 -17.30 11.92 -11.45
N ALA A 441 -16.37 12.60 -10.80
CA ALA A 441 -16.69 13.81 -10.06
C ALA A 441 -16.85 14.97 -11.06
N LEU A 442 -18.09 15.32 -11.39
CA LEU A 442 -18.42 16.58 -12.06
C LEU A 442 -18.83 17.59 -10.99
N PHE A 443 -17.97 18.57 -10.73
CA PHE A 443 -18.38 19.75 -9.96
C PHE A 443 -19.24 20.64 -10.86
N HIS A 444 -20.49 20.83 -10.47
CA HIS A 444 -21.44 21.74 -11.10
C HIS A 444 -21.23 23.16 -10.54
N PHE A 445 -20.99 24.14 -11.41
CA PHE A 445 -21.22 25.55 -11.13
C PHE A 445 -22.03 26.13 -12.29
N ASN A 446 -23.11 26.86 -11.97
CA ASN A 446 -24.03 27.47 -12.93
C ASN A 446 -24.57 28.77 -12.28
N PRO A 447 -25.15 29.75 -13.01
CA PRO A 447 -24.89 30.29 -14.36
C PRO A 447 -24.45 31.79 -14.29
N VAL A 448 -23.77 32.30 -15.32
CA VAL A 448 -24.06 33.58 -16.04
C VAL A 448 -22.94 33.78 -17.08
N ALA A 449 -23.36 34.09 -18.31
CA ALA A 449 -22.56 34.02 -19.55
C ALA A 449 -21.66 35.23 -19.81
N ARG A 450 -20.49 35.03 -20.45
CA ARG A 450 -20.27 35.30 -21.90
C ARG A 450 -18.81 35.11 -22.35
N GLU A 451 -18.70 34.57 -23.57
CA GLU A 451 -17.57 34.56 -24.53
C GLU A 451 -16.19 34.05 -24.07
N MET A 452 -15.80 32.84 -24.50
CA MET A 452 -14.48 32.59 -25.12
C MET A 452 -14.30 31.16 -25.66
N SER A 453 -13.93 31.07 -26.94
CA SER A 453 -13.12 30.04 -27.62
C SER A 453 -13.38 28.54 -27.32
N TRP A 454 -13.84 27.81 -28.34
CA TRP A 454 -13.93 26.34 -28.45
C TRP A 454 -12.64 25.56 -28.10
N ARG A 455 -11.51 26.23 -27.88
CA ARG A 455 -10.26 25.64 -27.39
C ARG A 455 -10.24 25.43 -25.86
N ALA A 456 -10.95 26.24 -25.07
CA ALA A 456 -11.02 26.09 -23.62
C ALA A 456 -11.83 24.85 -23.21
N ASP A 457 -12.92 24.55 -23.93
CA ASP A 457 -13.72 23.34 -23.73
C ASP A 457 -12.95 22.06 -24.11
N LEU A 458 -12.12 22.10 -25.17
CA LEU A 458 -11.26 20.97 -25.54
C LEU A 458 -10.11 20.75 -24.55
N VAL A 459 -9.54 21.81 -23.98
CA VAL A 459 -8.53 21.72 -22.92
C VAL A 459 -9.17 21.25 -21.61
N GLY A 460 -10.37 21.71 -21.27
CA GLY A 460 -11.15 21.23 -20.13
C GLY A 460 -11.56 19.76 -20.26
N LEU A 461 -11.96 19.33 -21.46
CA LEU A 461 -12.27 17.92 -21.77
C LEU A 461 -11.00 17.06 -21.72
N ALA A 462 -9.88 17.55 -22.23
CA ALA A 462 -8.59 16.85 -22.17
C ALA A 462 -8.04 16.75 -20.74
N GLN A 463 -8.15 17.82 -19.94
CA GLN A 463 -7.78 17.84 -18.52
C GLN A 463 -8.73 16.99 -17.67
N GLY A 464 -10.03 16.98 -18.00
CA GLY A 464 -11.03 16.10 -17.41
C GLY A 464 -10.74 14.63 -17.71
N LEU A 465 -10.40 14.28 -18.95
CA LEU A 465 -9.98 12.93 -19.35
C LEU A 465 -8.62 12.53 -18.74
N GLN A 466 -7.71 13.48 -18.54
CA GLN A 466 -6.42 13.25 -17.88
C GLN A 466 -6.56 13.05 -16.37
N LYS A 467 -7.43 13.84 -15.71
CA LYS A 467 -7.81 13.68 -14.30
C LYS A 467 -8.62 12.40 -14.08
N LEU A 468 -9.52 12.05 -15.00
CA LEU A 468 -10.24 10.78 -15.00
C LEU A 468 -9.26 9.62 -15.20
N GLY A 469 -8.31 9.73 -16.14
CA GLY A 469 -7.26 8.75 -16.35
C GLY A 469 -6.24 8.66 -15.21
N ALA A 470 -6.07 9.72 -14.40
CA ALA A 470 -5.23 9.74 -13.21
C ALA A 470 -5.96 9.17 -11.99
N ALA A 471 -7.23 9.54 -11.77
CA ALA A 471 -8.10 9.01 -10.74
C ALA A 471 -8.38 7.51 -10.95
N VAL A 472 -8.66 7.09 -12.19
CA VAL A 472 -8.78 5.68 -12.55
C VAL A 472 -7.44 4.95 -12.38
N ARG A 473 -6.29 5.58 -12.63
CA ARG A 473 -4.97 4.98 -12.34
C ARG A 473 -4.67 4.88 -10.85
N GLN A 474 -5.05 5.87 -10.05
CA GLN A 474 -4.75 5.94 -8.62
C GLN A 474 -5.67 5.02 -7.82
N GLN A 475 -6.95 4.97 -8.20
CA GLN A 475 -7.93 4.04 -7.65
C GLN A 475 -7.65 2.60 -8.11
N LYS A 476 -7.35 2.36 -9.40
CA LYS A 476 -6.90 1.03 -9.85
C LYS A 476 -5.53 0.65 -9.31
N ALA A 477 -4.62 1.57 -9.01
CA ALA A 477 -3.34 1.23 -8.38
C ALA A 477 -3.54 0.82 -6.92
N SER A 478 -4.43 1.50 -6.18
CA SER A 478 -4.81 1.12 -4.81
C SER A 478 -5.58 -0.19 -4.79
N ASP A 479 -6.54 -0.38 -5.70
CA ASP A 479 -7.33 -1.60 -5.81
C ASP A 479 -6.51 -2.76 -6.37
N CYS A 480 -5.60 -2.54 -7.33
CA CYS A 480 -4.64 -3.56 -7.77
C CYS A 480 -3.60 -3.86 -6.70
N GLN A 481 -3.17 -2.89 -5.88
CA GLN A 481 -2.28 -3.14 -4.74
C GLN A 481 -3.00 -3.89 -3.63
N ARG A 482 -4.28 -3.64 -3.39
CA ARG A 482 -5.13 -4.39 -2.44
C ARG A 482 -5.46 -5.79 -2.96
N LEU A 483 -5.84 -5.91 -4.24
CA LEU A 483 -6.01 -7.20 -4.93
C LEU A 483 -4.71 -8.00 -4.96
N TRP A 484 -3.56 -7.35 -5.17
CA TRP A 484 -2.23 -7.97 -5.10
C TRP A 484 -1.87 -8.35 -3.67
N ALA A 485 -2.11 -7.47 -2.70
CA ALA A 485 -1.87 -7.73 -1.28
C ALA A 485 -2.73 -8.88 -0.76
N ASN A 486 -3.94 -9.07 -1.30
CA ASN A 486 -4.88 -10.11 -0.88
C ASN A 486 -4.94 -11.31 -1.84
N SER A 487 -4.05 -11.38 -2.85
CA SER A 487 -4.04 -12.47 -3.83
C SER A 487 -3.12 -13.61 -3.42
N SER A 488 -3.56 -14.84 -3.64
CA SER A 488 -2.73 -16.06 -3.54
C SER A 488 -1.55 -16.09 -4.53
N VAL A 489 -1.57 -15.23 -5.57
CA VAL A 489 -0.44 -15.00 -6.49
C VAL A 489 0.74 -14.32 -5.79
N ARG A 490 0.48 -13.50 -4.75
CA ARG A 490 1.53 -12.87 -3.93
C ARG A 490 2.42 -13.90 -3.25
N ASP A 491 1.83 -14.97 -2.75
CA ASP A 491 2.56 -16.02 -2.04
C ASP A 491 3.33 -16.93 -3.02
N ALA A 492 2.85 -17.07 -4.26
CA ALA A 492 3.60 -17.69 -5.36
C ALA A 492 4.80 -16.83 -5.81
N CYS A 493 4.68 -15.49 -5.83
CA CYS A 493 5.79 -14.58 -6.11
C CYS A 493 6.79 -14.47 -4.95
N ARG A 494 6.35 -14.67 -3.69
CA ARG A 494 7.23 -14.78 -2.51
C ARG A 494 8.11 -16.03 -2.53
N LEU A 495 7.74 -17.07 -3.27
CA LEU A 495 8.51 -18.32 -3.41
C LEU A 495 9.68 -18.25 -4.42
N GLY A 496 10.00 -17.06 -4.95
CA GLY A 496 11.33 -16.79 -5.51
C GLY A 496 11.59 -17.26 -6.95
N ALA A 497 10.84 -16.71 -7.92
CA ALA A 497 11.27 -16.73 -9.31
C ALA A 497 11.86 -15.36 -9.69
N THR A 498 13.18 -15.30 -9.84
CA THR A 498 13.87 -14.12 -10.40
C THR A 498 13.55 -14.01 -11.90
N GLY A 499 13.50 -12.79 -12.44
CA GLY A 499 13.13 -12.55 -13.85
C GLY A 499 13.98 -13.30 -14.89
N GLN A 500 15.15 -13.81 -14.51
CA GLN A 500 16.03 -14.63 -15.35
C GLN A 500 15.58 -16.10 -15.40
N SER A 501 15.05 -16.64 -14.29
CA SER A 501 14.48 -18.00 -14.24
C SER A 501 13.19 -18.12 -15.07
N LEU A 502 12.51 -16.99 -15.34
CA LEU A 502 11.34 -16.92 -16.20
C LEU A 502 11.70 -17.05 -17.69
N THR A 503 12.80 -16.42 -18.12
CA THR A 503 13.30 -16.53 -19.50
C THR A 503 13.88 -17.91 -19.80
N ASP A 504 14.59 -18.51 -18.84
CA ASP A 504 15.20 -19.83 -19.01
C ASP A 504 14.12 -20.95 -19.05
N ALA A 505 13.06 -20.81 -18.26
CA ALA A 505 11.91 -21.73 -18.27
C ALA A 505 11.07 -21.66 -19.57
N LEU A 506 11.11 -20.52 -20.28
CA LEU A 506 10.44 -20.34 -21.57
C LEU A 506 11.25 -20.95 -22.74
N GLN A 507 12.57 -21.08 -22.59
CA GLN A 507 13.46 -21.51 -23.67
C GLN A 507 13.88 -22.99 -23.57
N SER A 508 13.73 -23.66 -22.42
CA SER A 508 14.14 -25.06 -22.25
C SER A 508 13.26 -25.81 -21.24
N PRO A 509 12.15 -26.43 -21.68
CA PRO A 509 11.20 -27.12 -20.79
C PRO A 509 11.72 -28.41 -20.13
N SER A 510 12.87 -28.93 -20.55
CA SER A 510 13.32 -30.29 -20.23
C SER A 510 14.39 -30.42 -19.12
N SER A 511 14.84 -29.33 -18.49
CA SER A 511 15.96 -29.37 -17.52
C SER A 511 15.61 -29.11 -16.05
N VAL A 512 14.34 -29.05 -15.66
CA VAL A 512 13.94 -28.82 -14.25
C VAL A 512 13.27 -30.07 -13.66
N ALA A 513 13.89 -30.63 -12.63
CA ALA A 513 13.46 -31.86 -11.97
C ALA A 513 12.07 -31.73 -11.30
N LEU A 514 11.32 -32.85 -11.33
CA LEU A 514 9.91 -32.99 -11.02
C LEU A 514 9.52 -32.65 -9.57
N GLY A 515 8.56 -31.73 -9.43
CA GLY A 515 7.78 -31.47 -8.22
C GLY A 515 7.15 -30.07 -8.20
N GLY A 516 5.94 -29.90 -8.76
CA GLY A 516 5.13 -28.67 -8.60
C GLY A 516 5.17 -27.64 -9.75
N ALA A 517 5.94 -27.88 -10.82
CA ALA A 517 6.15 -26.90 -11.89
C ALA A 517 4.91 -26.61 -12.77
N GLU A 518 3.96 -27.54 -12.89
CA GLU A 518 2.83 -27.41 -13.81
C GLU A 518 1.79 -26.37 -13.35
N GLN A 519 1.56 -26.28 -12.04
CA GLN A 519 0.65 -25.29 -11.44
C GLN A 519 1.22 -23.88 -11.43
N VAL A 520 2.55 -23.74 -11.27
CA VAL A 520 3.25 -22.46 -11.35
C VAL A 520 3.31 -21.98 -12.79
N ALA A 521 3.62 -22.86 -13.75
CA ALA A 521 3.62 -22.51 -15.17
C ALA A 521 2.24 -22.09 -15.68
N GLU A 522 1.17 -22.70 -15.18
CA GLU A 522 -0.21 -22.35 -15.50
C GLU A 522 -0.64 -21.01 -14.87
N ALA A 523 -0.28 -20.76 -13.61
CA ALA A 523 -0.53 -19.47 -12.94
C ALA A 523 0.26 -18.31 -13.60
N VAL A 524 1.50 -18.57 -14.03
CA VAL A 524 2.34 -17.63 -14.79
C VAL A 524 1.74 -17.34 -16.17
N ARG A 525 1.23 -18.37 -16.88
CA ARG A 525 0.52 -18.20 -18.16
C ARG A 525 -0.74 -17.35 -18.02
N ARG A 526 -1.57 -17.60 -16.99
CA ARG A 526 -2.80 -16.81 -16.74
C ARG A 526 -2.47 -15.36 -16.38
N SER A 527 -1.43 -15.13 -15.59
CA SER A 527 -0.97 -13.78 -15.22
C SER A 527 -0.42 -13.01 -16.42
N ALA A 528 0.32 -13.67 -17.31
CA ALA A 528 0.84 -13.08 -18.55
C ALA A 528 -0.28 -12.67 -19.53
N VAL A 529 -1.40 -13.39 -19.58
CA VAL A 529 -2.55 -13.05 -20.43
C VAL A 529 -3.28 -11.80 -19.94
N VAL A 530 -3.40 -11.61 -18.62
CA VAL A 530 -3.97 -10.40 -18.03
C VAL A 530 -3.04 -9.19 -18.27
N VAL A 531 -1.74 -9.37 -18.10
CA VAL A 531 -0.74 -8.32 -18.35
C VAL A 531 -0.69 -7.93 -19.83
N GLU A 532 -0.66 -8.90 -20.76
CA GLU A 532 -0.65 -8.61 -22.20
C GLU A 532 -2.00 -8.07 -22.68
N GLY A 533 -3.13 -8.50 -22.10
CA GLY A 533 -4.45 -7.93 -22.36
C GLY A 533 -4.54 -6.45 -21.96
N VAL A 534 -4.00 -6.10 -20.79
CA VAL A 534 -3.89 -4.70 -20.34
C VAL A 534 -2.90 -3.92 -21.21
N ARG A 535 -1.77 -4.52 -21.62
CA ARG A 535 -0.78 -3.90 -22.52
C ARG A 535 -1.36 -3.62 -23.90
N GLN A 536 -2.12 -4.55 -24.49
CA GLN A 536 -2.79 -4.36 -25.77
C GLN A 536 -3.93 -3.34 -25.69
N PHE A 537 -4.69 -3.34 -24.60
CA PHE A 537 -5.71 -2.31 -24.35
C PHE A 537 -5.08 -0.90 -24.29
N VAL A 538 -3.95 -0.76 -23.59
CA VAL A 538 -3.17 0.49 -23.54
C VAL A 538 -2.59 0.85 -24.91
N ALA A 539 -2.07 -0.13 -25.66
CA ALA A 539 -1.52 0.09 -27.01
C ALA A 539 -2.60 0.52 -28.03
N VAL A 540 -3.80 -0.04 -27.96
CA VAL A 540 -4.94 0.33 -28.82
C VAL A 540 -5.50 1.70 -28.44
N ALA A 541 -5.58 2.01 -27.13
CA ALA A 541 -5.97 3.33 -26.64
C ALA A 541 -4.96 4.44 -27.03
N ILE A 542 -3.67 4.10 -27.18
CA ILE A 542 -2.63 5.02 -27.67
C ILE A 542 -2.66 5.16 -29.20
N ARG A 543 -2.94 4.08 -29.94
CA ARG A 543 -2.99 4.10 -31.43
C ARG A 543 -4.17 4.87 -32.01
N HIS A 544 -5.27 5.02 -31.27
CA HIS A 544 -6.39 5.89 -31.68
C HIS A 544 -6.13 7.40 -31.49
N ARG A 545 -4.93 7.79 -31.03
CA ARG A 545 -4.52 9.19 -30.81
C ARG A 545 -3.63 9.79 -31.91
N GLN A 546 -3.18 9.01 -32.87
CA GLN A 546 -2.41 9.51 -34.02
C GLN A 546 -3.20 9.26 -35.31
N GLY A 547 -3.76 10.32 -35.86
CA GLY A 547 -4.36 10.30 -37.19
C GLY A 547 -3.30 9.97 -38.26
N PHE A 548 -3.76 9.41 -39.37
CA PHE A 548 -2.95 9.19 -40.57
C PHE A 548 -2.18 10.47 -40.98
N PRO A 549 -0.86 10.39 -41.26
CA PRO A 549 -0.19 11.35 -42.10
C PRO A 549 -0.37 10.94 -43.57
N SER A 550 -0.89 11.85 -44.38
CA SER A 550 -0.80 11.82 -45.84
C SER A 550 0.66 12.00 -46.30
N SER A 551 1.02 11.24 -47.33
CA SER A 551 2.31 11.14 -48.05
C SER A 551 3.16 12.41 -48.23
N THR A 552 4.48 12.29 -48.05
CA THR A 552 5.53 12.80 -48.98
C THR A 552 6.91 12.20 -48.67
N GLY A 553 7.53 11.57 -49.69
CA GLY A 553 8.98 11.58 -49.93
C GLY A 553 9.86 10.54 -49.22
N SER A 554 10.05 9.38 -49.84
CA SER A 554 11.21 8.50 -49.57
C SER A 554 11.87 8.08 -50.88
N THR A 555 13.09 8.57 -51.11
CA THR A 555 14.01 8.05 -52.13
C THR A 555 14.91 6.98 -51.53
N VAL A 556 14.71 5.75 -52.03
CA VAL A 556 15.68 4.70 -52.43
C VAL A 556 16.83 4.33 -51.47
N ALA A 557 16.81 3.07 -51.04
CA ALA A 557 17.95 2.16 -51.18
C ALA A 557 17.42 0.76 -51.55
N GLU A 558 18.01 0.20 -52.59
CA GLU A 558 17.67 -1.03 -53.32
C GLU A 558 17.93 -2.30 -52.50
N GLU A 559 17.14 -3.36 -52.75
CA GLU A 559 17.69 -4.68 -53.11
C GLU A 559 16.62 -5.59 -53.77
N SER A 560 16.94 -5.95 -55.02
CA SER A 560 16.53 -7.04 -55.91
C SER A 560 15.13 -7.67 -55.90
N SER A 561 14.47 -7.47 -57.05
CA SER A 561 13.37 -8.23 -57.65
C SER A 561 13.81 -9.58 -58.24
N GLU A 562 12.89 -10.55 -58.31
CA GLU A 562 12.74 -11.45 -59.46
C GLU A 562 11.30 -12.05 -59.53
N ASP A 563 10.52 -11.52 -60.49
CA ASP A 563 9.89 -12.24 -61.62
C ASP A 563 8.77 -13.30 -61.43
N LEU A 564 7.51 -12.93 -61.82
CA LEU A 564 6.72 -13.45 -62.98
C LEU A 564 5.18 -13.23 -62.84
N PRO A 565 4.38 -13.26 -63.95
CA PRO A 565 3.36 -12.23 -64.24
C PRO A 565 1.87 -12.67 -64.26
N ARG A 566 1.04 -11.63 -64.43
CA ARG A 566 -0.40 -11.48 -64.68
C ARG A 566 -1.06 -12.48 -65.66
N GLU A 567 -2.35 -12.80 -65.43
CA GLU A 567 -3.50 -12.26 -66.21
C GLU A 567 -4.87 -12.77 -65.66
N GLU A 568 -5.93 -12.02 -66.00
CA GLU A 568 -7.27 -11.88 -65.40
C GLU A 568 -8.30 -12.97 -65.79
N PRO A 569 -9.59 -12.89 -65.34
CA PRO A 569 -10.57 -12.02 -66.01
C PRO A 569 -11.62 -11.30 -65.11
N GLU A 570 -12.06 -10.15 -65.65
CA GLU A 570 -13.34 -9.42 -65.53
C GLU A 570 -14.61 -10.32 -65.53
N ASP A 571 -15.85 -9.87 -65.34
CA ASP A 571 -16.55 -8.82 -64.57
C ASP A 571 -18.03 -8.97 -65.00
N ASN A 572 -19.00 -8.85 -64.07
CA ASN A 572 -20.34 -8.23 -64.31
C ASN A 572 -21.33 -8.38 -63.14
N ALA A 573 -21.41 -7.30 -62.37
CA ALA A 573 -22.58 -6.49 -62.01
C ALA A 573 -24.00 -7.09 -61.84
N LEU A 574 -24.66 -6.67 -60.74
CA LEU A 574 -26.00 -6.07 -60.79
C LEU A 574 -26.27 -5.13 -59.59
N GLN A 575 -26.85 -3.97 -59.94
CA GLN A 575 -27.01 -2.71 -59.21
C GLN A 575 -28.25 -2.64 -58.31
N THR A 576 -28.27 -1.71 -57.32
CA THR A 576 -29.50 -1.02 -56.89
C THR A 576 -29.29 0.47 -56.54
N ASN A 577 -30.37 1.23 -56.79
CA ASN A 577 -30.61 2.69 -56.86
C ASN A 577 -30.73 3.41 -55.50
N ARG A 578 -30.28 4.68 -55.30
CA ARG A 578 -30.84 6.03 -55.64
C ARG A 578 -32.13 6.47 -54.92
N THR A 579 -32.06 7.62 -54.22
CA THR A 579 -32.98 8.78 -54.41
C THR A 579 -32.40 10.06 -53.76
N SER A 580 -32.71 11.22 -54.34
CA SER A 580 -32.08 12.53 -54.13
C SER A 580 -33.09 13.67 -53.92
N SER A 581 -32.58 14.79 -53.38
CA SER A 581 -33.00 16.21 -53.53
C SER A 581 -34.02 16.82 -52.56
N LEU A 582 -33.67 17.94 -51.89
CA LEU A 582 -34.00 19.31 -52.32
C LEU A 582 -33.41 20.41 -51.39
N VAL A 583 -33.22 21.59 -52.00
CA VAL A 583 -32.50 22.79 -51.57
C VAL A 583 -33.43 23.81 -50.88
N MET A 584 -32.97 24.58 -49.89
CA MET A 584 -33.35 26.01 -49.70
C MET A 584 -32.28 26.83 -48.93
N LYS A 585 -32.15 28.09 -49.34
CA LYS A 585 -31.14 29.12 -49.02
C LYS A 585 -31.43 29.93 -47.74
N ASP A 586 -30.38 30.59 -47.26
CA ASP A 586 -30.26 31.58 -46.18
C ASP A 586 -31.29 32.73 -46.15
N TYR A 587 -31.68 33.14 -44.93
CA TYR A 587 -32.05 34.53 -44.60
C TYR A 587 -31.84 34.80 -43.08
N SER A 588 -31.02 35.79 -42.73
CA SER A 588 -30.85 36.33 -41.36
C SER A 588 -31.36 37.78 -41.31
N PRO A 589 -32.16 38.20 -40.31
CA PRO A 589 -32.46 39.61 -40.09
C PRO A 589 -31.40 40.29 -39.17
N PRO A 590 -31.17 41.61 -39.29
CA PRO A 590 -30.13 42.32 -38.54
C PRO A 590 -30.51 42.55 -37.06
N PRO A 591 -29.53 42.66 -36.13
CA PRO A 591 -29.79 42.89 -34.72
C PRO A 591 -30.14 44.36 -34.42
N ALA A 592 -31.01 44.57 -33.42
CA ALA A 592 -31.38 45.88 -32.90
C ALA A 592 -30.24 46.55 -32.09
N PRO A 593 -30.24 47.90 -31.93
CA PRO A 593 -29.15 48.59 -31.25
C PRO A 593 -29.19 48.37 -29.73
N PRO A 594 -28.03 48.36 -29.04
CA PRO A 594 -27.96 48.11 -27.60
C PRO A 594 -28.42 49.32 -26.79
N HIS A 595 -29.14 49.06 -25.69
CA HIS A 595 -29.52 50.06 -24.68
C HIS A 595 -28.32 50.52 -23.85
N ALA A 596 -28.33 51.80 -23.45
CA ALA A 596 -27.32 52.40 -22.59
C ALA A 596 -27.36 51.81 -21.16
N PRO A 597 -26.20 51.61 -20.50
CA PRO A 597 -26.11 51.03 -19.17
C PRO A 597 -26.74 51.93 -18.10
N SER A 598 -27.32 51.29 -17.09
CA SER A 598 -28.03 51.97 -16.00
C SER A 598 -27.08 52.64 -15.01
N ALA A 599 -27.57 53.61 -14.23
CA ALA A 599 -26.78 54.36 -13.25
C ALA A 599 -26.09 53.45 -12.19
N ALA A 600 -26.68 52.31 -11.87
CA ALA A 600 -26.10 51.34 -10.93
C ALA A 600 -24.91 50.57 -11.53
N GLU A 601 -24.91 50.33 -12.84
CA GLU A 601 -23.77 49.70 -13.54
C GLU A 601 -22.58 50.66 -13.64
N LEU A 602 -22.84 51.97 -13.81
CA LEU A 602 -21.79 52.99 -13.82
C LEU A 602 -21.12 53.16 -12.45
N GLU A 603 -21.88 53.05 -11.34
CA GLU A 603 -21.33 53.08 -9.98
C GLU A 603 -20.47 51.84 -9.68
N ALA A 604 -20.90 50.65 -10.12
CA ALA A 604 -20.14 49.41 -9.92
C ALA A 604 -18.83 49.40 -10.70
N ILE A 605 -18.80 49.98 -11.90
CA ILE A 605 -17.58 50.13 -12.71
C ILE A 605 -16.61 51.10 -12.03
N SER A 606 -17.11 52.25 -11.55
CA SER A 606 -16.29 53.26 -10.86
C SER A 606 -15.66 52.73 -9.56
N ALA A 607 -16.40 51.94 -8.78
CA ALA A 607 -15.89 51.32 -7.55
C ALA A 607 -14.76 50.29 -7.83
N ARG A 608 -14.84 49.59 -8.97
CA ARG A 608 -13.84 48.60 -9.39
C ARG A 608 -12.54 49.26 -9.84
N GLU A 609 -12.65 50.34 -10.63
CA GLU A 609 -11.50 51.13 -11.08
C GLU A 609 -10.78 51.81 -9.90
N ALA A 610 -11.53 52.26 -8.89
CA ALA A 610 -10.95 52.85 -7.68
C ALA A 610 -10.17 51.81 -6.83
N ALA A 611 -10.65 50.57 -6.77
CA ALA A 611 -9.97 49.49 -6.05
C ALA A 611 -8.68 49.04 -6.75
N GLU A 612 -8.69 48.93 -8.09
CA GLU A 612 -7.49 48.60 -8.88
C GLU A 612 -6.43 49.69 -8.78
N ALA A 613 -6.83 50.97 -8.83
CA ALA A 613 -5.91 52.10 -8.66
C ALA A 613 -5.29 52.18 -7.25
N ALA A 614 -6.01 51.73 -6.21
CA ALA A 614 -5.48 51.66 -4.86
C ALA A 614 -4.43 50.54 -4.69
N GLN A 615 -4.65 49.40 -5.35
CA GLN A 615 -3.71 48.27 -5.35
C GLN A 615 -2.42 48.58 -6.11
N GLU A 616 -2.47 49.35 -7.19
CA GLU A 616 -1.29 49.78 -7.94
C GLU A 616 -0.42 50.76 -7.14
N LYS A 617 -1.04 51.70 -6.41
CA LYS A 617 -0.31 52.64 -5.53
C LYS A 617 0.41 51.94 -4.38
N LEU A 618 -0.20 50.92 -3.77
CA LEU A 618 0.43 50.11 -2.72
C LEU A 618 1.67 49.34 -3.24
N LYS A 619 1.59 48.80 -4.46
CA LYS A 619 2.73 48.12 -5.11
C LYS A 619 3.88 49.07 -5.43
N GLU A 620 3.59 50.30 -5.85
CA GLU A 620 4.61 51.34 -6.10
C GLU A 620 5.27 51.85 -4.80
N GLU A 621 4.51 52.00 -3.72
CA GLU A 621 5.06 52.39 -2.41
C GLU A 621 5.97 51.30 -1.82
N GLU A 622 5.60 50.02 -1.93
CA GLU A 622 6.47 48.91 -1.52
C GLU A 622 7.76 48.85 -2.33
N LYS A 623 7.68 49.08 -3.65
CA LYS A 623 8.86 49.09 -4.52
C LYS A 623 9.83 50.22 -4.14
N ARG A 624 9.32 51.43 -3.88
CA ARG A 624 10.11 52.56 -3.39
C ARG A 624 10.71 52.33 -1.99
N ARG A 625 9.98 51.63 -1.12
CA ARG A 625 10.47 51.26 0.23
C ARG A 625 11.63 50.26 0.15
N LYS A 626 11.53 49.26 -0.73
CA LYS A 626 12.59 48.26 -1.00
C LYS A 626 13.84 48.89 -1.64
N GLU A 627 13.68 49.87 -2.54
CA GLU A 627 14.81 50.59 -3.16
C GLU A 627 15.55 51.51 -2.16
N LYS A 628 14.83 52.18 -1.24
CA LYS A 628 15.43 52.97 -0.15
C LYS A 628 16.18 52.10 0.85
N GLN A 629 15.67 50.92 1.15
CA GLN A 629 16.32 49.97 2.08
C GLN A 629 17.61 49.42 1.47
N ARG A 630 17.62 49.16 0.15
CA ARG A 630 18.79 48.73 -0.63
C ARG A 630 19.90 49.79 -0.72
N ALA A 631 19.54 51.08 -0.77
CA ALA A 631 20.50 52.18 -0.75
C ALA A 631 21.15 52.40 0.63
N ASN A 632 20.41 52.20 1.73
CA ASN A 632 20.94 52.33 3.09
C ASN A 632 21.85 51.17 3.53
N LEU A 633 21.74 49.98 2.89
CA LEU A 633 22.58 48.82 3.18
C LEU A 633 24.00 48.91 2.60
N MET A 634 24.29 49.89 1.72
CA MET A 634 25.59 50.04 1.05
C MET A 634 26.57 51.00 1.75
N ALA A 635 26.26 51.49 2.96
CA ALA A 635 27.10 52.48 3.64
C ALA A 635 27.31 52.19 5.13
N VAL A 636 28.25 51.30 5.51
CA VAL A 636 28.88 51.30 6.86
C VAL A 636 30.35 50.83 6.80
N SER A 637 31.22 51.56 7.49
CA SER A 637 32.69 51.47 7.59
C SER A 637 33.22 50.32 8.47
N PRO A 638 34.52 49.93 8.34
CA PRO A 638 35.07 48.73 8.96
C PRO A 638 35.63 48.98 10.36
N GLY A 639 35.41 48.04 11.28
CA GLY A 639 36.01 48.12 12.62
C GLY A 639 35.75 46.93 13.54
N THR A 640 36.28 45.74 13.23
CA THR A 640 36.67 44.76 14.27
C THR A 640 37.70 43.77 13.73
N LYS A 641 38.68 43.39 14.57
CA LYS A 641 39.86 42.59 14.20
C LYS A 641 39.49 41.14 13.82
N PRO A 642 40.18 40.51 12.83
CA PRO A 642 39.85 39.15 12.39
C PRO A 642 40.36 38.10 13.39
N LEU A 643 39.48 37.15 13.75
CA LEU A 643 39.90 35.85 14.24
C LEU A 643 40.58 35.06 13.11
N ALA A 644 41.55 34.23 13.46
CA ALA A 644 42.44 33.55 12.52
C ALA A 644 41.67 32.74 11.47
N ARG A 645 41.90 33.06 10.18
CA ARG A 645 41.36 32.34 9.02
C ARG A 645 41.84 30.88 9.05
N THR A 646 40.95 29.95 9.38
CA THR A 646 41.15 28.53 9.07
C THR A 646 41.11 28.34 7.56
N ASP A 647 42.13 27.70 7.01
CA ASP A 647 42.25 27.43 5.58
C ASP A 647 41.03 26.61 5.07
N PRO A 648 40.19 27.13 4.16
CA PRO A 648 38.97 26.45 3.70
C PRO A 648 39.21 25.17 2.87
N ARG A 649 40.47 24.73 2.72
CA ARG A 649 40.93 23.72 1.75
C ARG A 649 40.73 22.24 2.13
N SER A 650 40.22 21.88 3.31
CA SER A 650 40.12 20.47 3.70
C SER A 650 38.88 20.14 4.56
N ARG A 651 37.84 19.55 3.94
CA ARG A 651 36.72 18.88 4.64
C ARG A 651 36.87 17.36 4.69
N LEU A 652 37.85 16.80 3.99
CA LEU A 652 38.22 15.39 4.11
C LEU A 652 39.01 15.18 5.40
N SER A 653 38.68 14.10 6.11
CA SER A 653 39.50 13.62 7.23
C SER A 653 40.92 13.32 6.76
N GLU A 654 41.93 13.59 7.59
CA GLU A 654 43.33 13.18 7.33
C GLU A 654 43.46 11.65 7.17
N GLN A 655 42.47 10.89 7.64
CA GLN A 655 42.42 9.43 7.53
C GLN A 655 41.69 8.92 6.27
N ALA A 656 41.16 9.80 5.41
CA ALA A 656 40.44 9.44 4.20
C ALA A 656 41.33 8.64 3.21
N ARG A 657 40.87 7.47 2.77
CA ARG A 657 41.61 6.61 1.84
C ARG A 657 40.95 6.54 0.46
N GLU A 658 41.77 6.36 -0.56
CA GLU A 658 41.29 6.03 -1.90
C GLU A 658 40.77 4.57 -1.93
N ARG A 659 39.51 4.37 -2.34
CA ARG A 659 38.88 3.04 -2.39
C ARG A 659 37.96 2.91 -3.60
N ARG A 660 38.14 1.82 -4.35
CA ARG A 660 37.33 1.51 -5.55
C ARG A 660 35.87 1.26 -5.19
N VAL A 661 34.96 1.92 -5.91
CA VAL A 661 33.51 1.77 -5.73
C VAL A 661 32.96 0.72 -6.71
N PRO A 662 32.18 -0.28 -6.25
CA PRO A 662 31.56 -1.26 -7.13
C PRO A 662 30.51 -0.63 -8.07
N SER A 663 30.75 -0.70 -9.37
CA SER A 663 29.86 -0.13 -10.40
C SER A 663 28.80 -1.11 -10.94
N SER A 664 28.98 -2.43 -10.77
CA SER A 664 28.06 -3.45 -11.30
C SER A 664 27.14 -4.04 -10.23
N ARG A 665 25.92 -4.43 -10.63
CA ARG A 665 24.93 -5.08 -9.74
C ARG A 665 25.48 -6.35 -9.07
N LEU A 666 26.19 -7.20 -9.82
CA LEU A 666 26.82 -8.40 -9.26
C LEU A 666 27.92 -8.07 -8.23
N GLY A 667 28.75 -7.05 -8.49
CA GLY A 667 29.80 -6.63 -7.56
C GLY A 667 29.25 -6.10 -6.23
N ARG A 668 28.11 -5.40 -6.28
CA ARG A 668 27.38 -4.95 -5.09
C ARG A 668 26.76 -6.13 -4.34
N LEU A 669 26.09 -7.06 -5.04
CA LEU A 669 25.51 -8.26 -4.45
C LEU A 669 26.57 -9.13 -3.73
N ALA A 670 27.75 -9.30 -4.32
CA ALA A 670 28.85 -10.04 -3.70
C ALA A 670 29.28 -9.45 -2.35
N SER A 671 29.22 -8.12 -2.21
CA SER A 671 29.53 -7.43 -0.95
C SER A 671 28.51 -7.77 0.14
N TYR A 672 27.21 -7.78 -0.18
CA TYR A 672 26.17 -8.20 0.77
C TYR A 672 26.21 -9.71 1.07
N GLY A 673 26.56 -10.55 0.11
CA GLY A 673 26.77 -11.98 0.33
C GLY A 673 27.89 -12.26 1.33
N SER A 674 29.01 -11.52 1.24
CA SER A 674 30.09 -11.60 2.22
C SER A 674 29.69 -11.12 3.62
N LEU A 675 28.84 -10.08 3.69
CA LEU A 675 28.29 -9.59 4.96
C LEU A 675 27.40 -10.65 5.63
N ALA A 676 26.45 -11.23 4.90
CA ALA A 676 25.55 -12.27 5.43
C ALA A 676 26.33 -13.49 5.97
N ALA A 677 27.35 -13.95 5.23
CA ALA A 677 28.23 -15.03 5.67
C ALA A 677 29.01 -14.65 6.95
N GLY A 678 29.58 -13.45 6.99
CA GLY A 678 30.33 -12.96 8.15
C GLY A 678 29.48 -12.79 9.40
N LEU A 679 28.24 -12.31 9.26
CA LEU A 679 27.28 -12.17 10.36
C LEU A 679 26.83 -13.53 10.90
N GLY A 680 26.55 -14.49 10.01
CA GLY A 680 26.19 -15.87 10.38
C GLY A 680 27.31 -16.60 11.13
N ALA A 681 28.55 -16.48 10.66
CA ALA A 681 29.71 -17.03 11.34
C ALA A 681 29.95 -16.38 12.72
N GLY A 682 29.80 -15.06 12.82
CA GLY A 682 29.92 -14.34 14.10
C GLY A 682 28.87 -14.74 15.12
N ALA A 683 27.61 -14.92 14.70
CA ALA A 683 26.54 -15.40 15.57
C ALA A 683 26.77 -16.84 16.05
N LEU A 684 27.25 -17.74 15.16
CA LEU A 684 27.58 -19.11 15.50
C LEU A 684 28.74 -19.18 16.52
N ALA A 685 29.76 -18.34 16.35
CA ALA A 685 30.89 -18.24 17.26
C ALA A 685 30.46 -17.74 18.66
N GLU A 686 29.57 -16.76 18.72
CA GLU A 686 29.02 -16.24 19.98
C GLU A 686 28.14 -17.28 20.69
N VAL A 687 27.30 -18.02 19.95
CA VAL A 687 26.53 -19.15 20.49
C VAL A 687 27.45 -20.24 21.02
N THR A 688 28.49 -20.60 20.27
CA THR A 688 29.50 -21.61 20.67
C THR A 688 30.25 -21.19 21.93
N ARG A 689 30.64 -19.90 22.00
CA ARG A 689 31.30 -19.32 23.17
C ARG A 689 30.41 -19.34 24.41
N ARG A 690 29.11 -19.05 24.25
CA ARG A 690 28.11 -19.13 25.33
C ARG A 690 27.83 -20.57 25.77
N SER A 691 27.80 -21.53 24.85
CA SER A 691 27.57 -22.95 25.16
C SER A 691 28.76 -23.65 25.84
N LEU A 692 29.99 -23.13 25.65
CA LEU A 692 31.20 -23.69 26.25
C LEU A 692 31.55 -23.11 27.63
N GLY A 693 30.70 -22.24 28.21
CA GLY A 693 30.90 -21.71 29.56
C GLY A 693 32.16 -20.86 29.75
N LEU A 694 32.78 -20.38 28.67
CA LEU A 694 34.04 -19.62 28.67
C LEU A 694 33.87 -18.13 29.06
N SER A 695 32.83 -17.76 29.80
CA SER A 695 32.67 -16.41 30.34
C SER A 695 33.16 -16.32 31.80
N ASN A 696 34.48 -16.15 31.96
CA ASN A 696 35.11 -15.55 33.15
C ASN A 696 35.52 -14.12 32.72
N THR A 697 35.33 -12.98 33.41
CA THR A 697 35.36 -12.64 34.86
C THR A 697 34.77 -11.22 35.10
N ASP A 698 34.07 -11.03 36.23
CA ASP A 698 33.90 -9.84 37.10
C ASP A 698 34.10 -8.37 36.64
N SER A 699 33.53 -7.90 35.52
CA SER A 699 33.40 -6.44 35.29
C SER A 699 32.05 -5.94 34.74
N ASP A 700 31.04 -6.79 34.61
CA ASP A 700 29.86 -6.50 33.77
C ASP A 700 28.51 -6.40 34.50
N ARG A 701 28.47 -5.89 35.74
CA ARG A 701 27.19 -5.58 36.42
C ARG A 701 26.42 -4.39 35.81
N ASN A 702 26.99 -3.67 34.85
CA ASN A 702 26.30 -2.63 34.06
C ASN A 702 25.94 -3.06 32.62
N LYS A 703 26.13 -4.32 32.24
CA LYS A 703 25.81 -4.84 30.89
C LYS A 703 24.52 -5.66 30.79
N SER A 704 23.65 -5.67 31.80
CA SER A 704 22.35 -6.37 31.73
C SER A 704 21.21 -5.57 31.08
N MET A 705 21.52 -4.46 30.39
CA MET A 705 20.56 -3.65 29.63
C MET A 705 20.68 -3.85 28.11
N PHE A 706 21.42 -4.87 27.66
CA PHE A 706 21.61 -5.18 26.24
C PHE A 706 20.70 -6.34 25.82
N GLY A 707 19.81 -6.06 24.86
CA GLY A 707 18.84 -7.00 24.32
C GLY A 707 19.47 -8.32 23.85
N SER A 708 18.71 -9.39 24.08
CA SER A 708 19.01 -10.82 23.91
C SER A 708 19.20 -11.30 22.45
N SER A 709 19.96 -10.59 21.61
CA SER A 709 20.28 -11.05 20.25
C SER A 709 21.74 -11.52 20.16
N ALA A 710 21.95 -12.81 19.90
CA ALA A 710 23.27 -13.38 19.63
C ALA A 710 23.89 -12.90 18.29
N PHE A 711 23.14 -12.12 17.51
CA PHE A 711 23.51 -11.69 16.16
C PHE A 711 24.21 -10.31 16.12
N LEU A 712 23.97 -9.43 17.09
CA LEU A 712 24.54 -8.07 17.12
C LEU A 712 25.71 -7.95 18.10
N THR A 713 26.82 -8.62 17.81
CA THR A 713 28.09 -8.40 18.52
C THR A 713 28.78 -7.14 17.98
N GLU A 714 29.68 -6.54 18.76
CA GLU A 714 30.49 -5.38 18.33
C GLU A 714 31.23 -5.66 17.01
N ALA A 715 31.80 -6.87 16.87
CA ALA A 715 32.45 -7.31 15.62
C ALA A 715 31.48 -7.44 14.43
N ASN A 716 30.23 -7.86 14.65
CA ASN A 716 29.22 -7.93 13.59
C ASN A 716 28.77 -6.53 13.16
N ALA A 717 28.69 -5.59 14.09
CA ALA A 717 28.34 -4.21 13.78
C ALA A 717 29.46 -3.49 13.01
N GLU A 718 30.74 -3.76 13.31
CA GLU A 718 31.86 -3.28 12.49
C GLU A 718 31.82 -3.81 11.05
N ARG A 719 31.46 -5.08 10.84
CA ARG A 719 31.30 -5.65 9.49
C ARG A 719 30.19 -4.96 8.69
N ILE A 720 29.09 -4.59 9.36
CA ILE A 720 28.01 -3.84 8.72
C ILE A 720 28.54 -2.48 8.26
N VAL A 721 29.22 -1.74 9.14
CA VAL A 721 29.83 -0.44 8.79
C VAL A 721 30.80 -0.55 7.63
N ASP A 722 31.75 -1.50 7.69
CA ASP A 722 32.73 -1.69 6.62
C ASP A 722 32.06 -1.99 5.28
N THR A 723 30.97 -2.78 5.28
CA THR A 723 30.22 -3.08 4.06
C THR A 723 29.47 -1.85 3.55
N LEU A 724 28.84 -1.06 4.42
CA LEU A 724 28.17 0.19 4.05
C LEU A 724 29.16 1.21 3.45
N CYS A 725 30.35 1.34 4.05
CA CYS A 725 31.42 2.20 3.55
C CYS A 725 32.02 1.69 2.22
N LYS A 726 32.02 0.38 1.98
CA LYS A 726 32.50 -0.24 0.73
C LYS A 726 31.52 -0.11 -0.42
N VAL A 727 30.22 -0.35 -0.18
CA VAL A 727 29.17 -0.30 -1.20
C VAL A 727 28.80 1.15 -1.56
N ARG A 728 28.81 2.06 -0.57
CA ARG A 728 28.48 3.50 -0.71
C ARG A 728 27.06 3.75 -1.28
N GLY A 729 26.75 5.01 -1.57
CA GLY A 729 25.50 5.40 -2.22
C GLY A 729 24.27 5.17 -1.32
N ALA A 730 23.26 4.50 -1.85
CA ALA A 730 22.00 4.24 -1.16
C ALA A 730 22.19 3.59 0.22
N ALA A 731 23.11 2.63 0.33
CA ALA A 731 23.38 1.93 1.59
C ALA A 731 23.94 2.87 2.68
N LEU A 732 24.88 3.73 2.29
CA LEU A 732 25.52 4.71 3.18
C LEU A 732 24.50 5.75 3.66
N LYS A 733 23.69 6.27 2.73
CA LYS A 733 22.65 7.25 3.04
C LYS A 733 21.55 6.66 3.93
N ILE A 734 21.15 5.39 3.77
CA ILE A 734 20.24 4.73 4.72
C ILE A 734 20.86 4.66 6.11
N GLY A 735 22.15 4.34 6.22
CA GLY A 735 22.88 4.38 7.49
C GLY A 735 22.86 5.79 8.13
N GLN A 736 23.00 6.84 7.32
CA GLN A 736 22.87 8.24 7.77
C GLN A 736 21.42 8.60 8.13
N MET A 737 20.42 8.13 7.40
CA MET A 737 19.00 8.36 7.72
C MET A 737 18.61 7.68 9.03
N LEU A 738 19.15 6.49 9.30
CA LEU A 738 18.95 5.78 10.57
C LEU A 738 19.71 6.46 11.72
N SER A 739 20.85 7.10 11.47
CA SER A 739 21.63 7.76 12.53
C SER A 739 21.08 9.11 13.01
N ILE A 740 20.15 9.70 12.26
CA ILE A 740 19.57 11.04 12.53
C ILE A 740 18.16 10.95 13.15
N GLN A 741 17.70 9.75 13.48
CA GLN A 741 16.55 9.60 14.39
C GLN A 741 16.99 9.84 15.84
N ASP A 742 16.09 10.41 16.64
CA ASP A 742 16.32 10.76 18.05
C ASP A 742 17.03 9.59 18.79
N GLN A 743 18.01 9.93 19.63
CA GLN A 743 19.09 9.07 20.16
C GLN A 743 18.61 7.87 21.01
N SER A 744 17.31 7.67 21.11
CA SER A 744 16.63 6.71 21.95
C SER A 744 16.10 5.48 21.24
N MET A 745 15.93 5.55 19.91
CA MET A 745 15.36 4.47 19.10
C MET A 745 16.40 3.41 18.75
N ILE A 746 17.68 3.77 18.86
CA ILE A 746 18.83 2.97 18.48
C ILE A 746 19.79 2.92 19.66
N ASN A 747 20.33 1.73 19.94
CA ASN A 747 21.30 1.53 21.02
C ASN A 747 22.47 2.55 20.90
N PRO A 748 22.91 3.22 21.99
CA PRO A 748 24.03 4.17 21.98
C PRO A 748 25.32 3.66 21.30
N GLN A 749 25.57 2.35 21.32
CA GLN A 749 26.70 1.77 20.58
C GLN A 749 26.44 1.68 19.07
N LEU A 750 25.24 1.30 18.63
CA LEU A 750 24.84 1.34 17.22
C LEU A 750 24.84 2.77 16.69
N LEU A 751 24.47 3.76 17.53
CA LEU A 751 24.57 5.17 17.20
C LEU A 751 26.03 5.58 16.96
N LYS A 752 26.97 5.26 17.86
CA LYS A 752 28.41 5.52 17.63
C LYS A 752 28.93 4.87 16.34
N ILE A 753 28.40 3.70 16.01
CA ILE A 753 28.73 2.93 14.81
C ILE A 753 28.18 3.63 13.56
N PHE A 754 26.92 4.08 13.56
CA PHE A 754 26.37 4.86 12.44
C PHE A 754 26.89 6.31 12.37
N GLU A 755 27.33 6.90 13.48
CA GLU A 755 28.07 8.16 13.51
C GLU A 755 29.42 8.01 12.82
N ARG A 756 30.13 6.88 13.01
CA ARG A 756 31.35 6.56 12.25
C ARG A 756 31.07 6.43 10.75
N VAL A 757 29.92 5.85 10.37
CA VAL A 757 29.46 5.79 8.97
C VAL A 757 29.27 7.20 8.39
N ARG A 758 28.76 8.16 9.18
CA ARG A 758 28.64 9.58 8.78
C ARG A 758 30.01 10.25 8.60
N GLN A 759 31.02 9.85 9.36
CA GLN A 759 32.38 10.42 9.34
C GLN A 759 33.34 9.74 8.35
N SER A 760 32.92 8.65 7.69
CA SER A 760 33.70 7.90 6.72
C SER A 760 33.91 8.69 5.43
N ALA A 761 35.09 9.28 5.27
CA ALA A 761 35.43 10.23 4.22
C ALA A 761 36.26 9.62 3.06
N ASP A 762 36.14 8.32 2.78
CA ASP A 762 36.89 7.69 1.68
C ASP A 762 36.41 8.22 0.30
N PHE A 763 37.30 8.35 -0.69
CA PHE A 763 36.96 8.88 -2.04
C PHE A 763 37.25 7.86 -3.16
N MET A 764 36.67 8.07 -4.36
CA MET A 764 36.85 7.16 -5.49
C MET A 764 38.16 7.44 -6.25
N PRO A 765 38.79 6.43 -6.85
CA PRO A 765 39.99 6.59 -7.68
C PRO A 765 39.83 7.56 -8.83
N ARG A 766 40.95 8.19 -9.22
CA ARG A 766 41.02 9.13 -10.35
C ARG A 766 40.39 8.56 -11.62
N SER A 767 40.66 7.30 -11.95
CA SER A 767 40.13 6.65 -13.15
C SER A 767 38.59 6.52 -13.15
N GLN A 768 37.97 6.31 -11.99
CA GLN A 768 36.49 6.27 -11.88
C GLN A 768 35.90 7.67 -11.97
N MET A 769 36.58 8.67 -11.40
CA MET A 769 36.19 10.08 -11.49
C MET A 769 36.26 10.60 -12.93
N GLU A 770 37.38 10.37 -13.62
CA GLU A 770 37.55 10.77 -15.02
C GLU A 770 36.53 10.08 -15.93
N ALA A 771 36.22 8.81 -15.69
CA ALA A 771 35.19 8.11 -16.46
C ALA A 771 33.79 8.76 -16.34
N MET A 772 33.43 9.28 -15.16
CA MET A 772 32.16 10.00 -14.97
C MET A 772 32.16 11.36 -15.68
N LEU A 773 33.26 12.10 -15.63
CA LEU A 773 33.38 13.38 -16.35
C LEU A 773 33.37 13.20 -17.87
N VAL A 774 34.05 12.18 -18.39
CA VAL A 774 34.03 11.84 -19.82
C VAL A 774 32.64 11.40 -20.26
N GLN A 775 31.92 10.64 -19.43
CA GLN A 775 30.56 10.21 -19.72
C GLN A 775 29.59 11.39 -19.81
N GLU A 776 29.77 12.43 -18.99
CA GLU A 776 28.88 13.60 -18.98
C GLU A 776 29.26 14.67 -20.01
N PHE A 777 30.55 14.98 -20.14
CA PHE A 777 31.03 16.12 -20.91
C PHE A 777 31.90 15.76 -22.13
N GLY A 778 32.16 14.47 -22.36
CA GLY A 778 33.05 13.99 -23.44
C GLY A 778 34.54 14.05 -23.08
N GLU A 779 35.39 13.63 -24.01
CA GLU A 779 36.85 13.51 -23.78
C GLU A 779 37.53 14.87 -23.48
N ASN A 780 36.99 15.97 -24.02
CA ASN A 780 37.55 17.32 -23.86
C ASN A 780 37.03 18.06 -22.62
N TRP A 781 36.49 17.36 -21.62
CA TRP A 781 35.91 17.99 -20.42
C TRP A 781 36.88 18.92 -19.69
N ARG A 782 38.19 18.65 -19.75
CA ARG A 782 39.24 19.48 -19.13
C ARG A 782 39.32 20.89 -19.71
N GLU A 783 38.94 21.07 -20.97
CA GLU A 783 38.96 22.39 -21.62
C GLU A 783 37.87 23.33 -21.09
N LYS A 784 36.83 22.78 -20.44
CA LYS A 784 35.71 23.56 -19.89
C LYS A 784 36.08 24.34 -18.61
N MET A 785 37.22 24.07 -17.99
CA MET A 785 37.67 24.70 -16.75
C MET A 785 39.13 25.15 -16.87
N LEU A 786 39.52 26.22 -16.18
CA LEU A 786 40.91 26.68 -16.14
C LEU A 786 41.79 25.76 -15.31
N THR A 787 41.30 25.33 -14.14
CA THR A 787 41.96 24.35 -13.27
C THR A 787 40.92 23.41 -12.65
N PHE A 788 41.32 22.18 -12.37
CA PHE A 788 40.51 21.18 -11.67
C PHE A 788 41.40 20.38 -10.72
N ASP A 789 41.06 20.37 -9.43
CA ASP A 789 41.77 19.57 -8.44
C ASP A 789 41.28 18.12 -8.49
N GLU A 790 42.19 17.22 -8.85
CA GLU A 790 41.90 15.79 -8.97
C GLU A 790 41.61 15.14 -7.62
N LYS A 791 42.12 15.73 -6.53
CA LYS A 791 41.77 15.29 -5.19
C LYS A 791 40.47 16.01 -4.79
N PRO A 792 39.39 15.29 -4.42
CA PRO A 792 38.22 15.96 -3.87
C PRO A 792 38.62 16.68 -2.58
N PHE A 793 37.87 17.69 -2.17
CA PHE A 793 38.04 18.32 -0.85
C PHE A 793 36.93 17.91 0.13
N ALA A 794 35.85 17.29 -0.37
CA ALA A 794 34.78 16.69 0.42
C ALA A 794 34.25 15.39 -0.24
N ALA A 795 33.88 14.42 0.58
CA ALA A 795 33.15 13.21 0.15
C ALA A 795 31.70 13.29 0.65
N ALA A 796 30.74 13.02 -0.22
CA ALA A 796 29.31 13.02 0.06
C ALA A 796 28.75 11.58 0.06
N SER A 797 27.48 11.44 0.44
CA SER A 797 26.72 10.18 0.49
C SER A 797 26.73 9.40 -0.84
N ILE A 798 26.50 10.12 -1.95
CA ILE A 798 26.28 9.55 -3.29
C ILE A 798 27.32 10.08 -4.32
N GLY A 799 28.28 10.90 -3.89
CA GLY A 799 29.31 11.45 -4.77
C GLY A 799 30.49 12.05 -4.01
N GLN A 800 31.35 12.78 -4.71
CA GLN A 800 32.46 13.54 -4.13
C GLN A 800 32.58 14.91 -4.78
N VAL A 801 33.10 15.89 -4.03
CA VAL A 801 33.15 17.29 -4.45
C VAL A 801 34.59 17.72 -4.67
N HIS A 802 34.85 18.26 -5.86
CA HIS A 802 36.14 18.76 -6.31
C HIS A 802 36.16 20.28 -6.41
N LEU A 803 37.34 20.85 -6.23
CA LEU A 803 37.56 22.27 -6.44
C LEU A 803 37.98 22.50 -7.91
N ALA A 804 37.37 23.49 -8.56
CA ALA A 804 37.80 23.94 -9.87
C ALA A 804 37.75 25.46 -9.99
N THR A 805 38.43 25.99 -11.01
CA THR A 805 38.39 27.41 -11.36
C THR A 805 37.93 27.55 -12.80
N LEU A 806 36.95 28.41 -13.05
CA LEU A 806 36.46 28.74 -14.40
C LEU A 806 37.42 29.68 -15.12
N HIS A 807 37.26 29.82 -16.45
CA HIS A 807 38.07 30.72 -17.27
C HIS A 807 37.89 32.21 -16.90
N ASP A 808 36.78 32.56 -16.25
CA ASP A 808 36.52 33.91 -15.73
C ASP A 808 37.12 34.15 -14.32
N GLY A 809 37.82 33.15 -13.77
CA GLY A 809 38.47 33.22 -12.45
C GLY A 809 37.57 32.85 -11.26
N ARG A 810 36.27 32.58 -11.47
CA ARG A 810 35.38 32.11 -10.39
C ARG A 810 35.79 30.73 -9.92
N LYS A 811 35.80 30.53 -8.60
CA LYS A 811 36.00 29.21 -7.98
C LYS A 811 34.67 28.49 -7.86
N VAL A 812 34.65 27.21 -8.22
CA VAL A 812 33.44 26.38 -8.24
C VAL A 812 33.66 25.07 -7.52
N ALA A 813 32.57 24.54 -6.97
CA ALA A 813 32.49 23.22 -6.38
C ALA A 813 31.81 22.26 -7.39
N VAL A 814 32.52 21.21 -7.80
CA VAL A 814 32.06 20.22 -8.77
C VAL A 814 31.74 18.91 -8.05
N LYS A 815 30.45 18.63 -7.85
CA LYS A 815 29.92 17.41 -7.24
C LYS A 815 29.79 16.32 -8.31
N ILE A 816 30.51 15.22 -8.14
CA ILE A 816 30.60 14.10 -9.09
C ILE A 816 29.97 12.86 -8.47
N GLN A 817 28.97 12.26 -9.12
CA GLN A 817 28.30 11.07 -8.64
C GLN A 817 29.21 9.82 -8.68
N TYR A 818 29.05 8.91 -7.71
CA TYR A 818 29.72 7.61 -7.73
C TYR A 818 29.15 6.68 -8.81
N PRO A 819 30.00 5.86 -9.47
CA PRO A 819 29.57 5.02 -10.59
C PRO A 819 28.58 3.93 -10.15
N GLY A 820 27.49 3.79 -10.93
CA GLY A 820 26.48 2.74 -10.74
C GLY A 820 25.49 2.99 -9.60
N VAL A 821 25.57 4.13 -8.90
CA VAL A 821 24.72 4.36 -7.71
C VAL A 821 23.25 4.49 -8.06
N ALA A 822 22.90 5.26 -9.09
CA ALA A 822 21.53 5.41 -9.55
C ALA A 822 20.91 4.06 -9.96
N GLU A 823 21.67 3.19 -10.65
CA GLU A 823 21.22 1.90 -11.16
C GLU A 823 21.13 0.79 -10.09
N GLY A 824 21.71 1.03 -8.91
CA GLY A 824 21.84 0.08 -7.80
C GLY A 824 20.93 0.34 -6.59
N ILE A 825 20.24 1.49 -6.51
CA ILE A 825 19.44 1.92 -5.34
C ILE A 825 18.49 0.81 -4.84
N GLU A 826 17.67 0.26 -5.74
CA GLU A 826 16.65 -0.72 -5.38
C GLU A 826 17.28 -2.01 -4.81
N SER A 827 18.35 -2.49 -5.45
CA SER A 827 19.06 -3.68 -5.01
C SER A 827 19.77 -3.45 -3.68
N ASP A 828 20.39 -2.28 -3.49
CA ASP A 828 21.11 -1.95 -2.28
C ASP A 828 20.16 -1.81 -1.08
N ILE A 829 19.00 -1.16 -1.28
CA ILE A 829 17.94 -1.09 -0.26
C ILE A 829 17.42 -2.48 0.07
N SER A 830 17.04 -3.27 -0.93
CA SER A 830 16.49 -4.61 -0.69
C SER A 830 17.48 -5.52 0.03
N ASN A 831 18.76 -5.48 -0.35
CA ASN A 831 19.80 -6.30 0.27
C ASN A 831 20.08 -5.87 1.71
N LEU A 832 20.21 -4.56 1.96
CA LEU A 832 20.43 -4.04 3.31
C LEU A 832 19.24 -4.36 4.23
N MET A 833 18.01 -4.15 3.75
CA MET A 833 16.81 -4.44 4.53
C MET A 833 16.65 -5.94 4.79
N SER A 834 17.05 -6.81 3.87
CA SER A 834 17.05 -8.26 4.10
C SER A 834 17.98 -8.64 5.26
N VAL A 835 19.16 -8.01 5.34
CA VAL A 835 20.13 -8.22 6.44
C VAL A 835 19.60 -7.67 7.78
N LEU A 836 19.00 -6.48 7.77
CA LEU A 836 18.50 -5.83 8.99
C LEU A 836 17.17 -6.45 9.50
N THR A 837 16.32 -6.96 8.62
CA THR A 837 15.06 -7.63 9.01
C THR A 837 15.34 -9.00 9.61
N PHE A 838 16.33 -9.73 9.11
CA PHE A 838 16.75 -11.03 9.65
C PHE A 838 17.25 -10.95 11.11
N SER A 839 17.69 -9.76 11.54
CA SER A 839 18.29 -9.55 12.86
C SER A 839 17.31 -9.05 13.93
N ASN A 840 16.04 -8.83 13.57
CA ASN A 840 14.96 -8.44 14.48
C ASN A 840 15.28 -7.15 15.29
N ILE A 841 16.05 -6.23 14.71
CA ILE A 841 16.61 -5.03 15.37
C ILE A 841 15.55 -3.94 15.55
N PHE A 842 14.56 -3.86 14.65
CA PHE A 842 13.56 -2.80 14.66
C PHE A 842 12.33 -3.18 15.48
N PRO A 843 11.82 -2.27 16.34
CA PRO A 843 10.59 -2.51 17.09
C PRO A 843 9.38 -2.63 16.17
N LYS A 844 8.42 -3.47 16.57
CA LYS A 844 7.10 -3.52 15.92
C LYS A 844 6.43 -2.14 16.09
N GLY A 845 5.83 -1.61 15.01
CA GLY A 845 5.22 -0.27 15.01
C GLY A 845 6.05 0.85 14.37
N LEU A 846 7.28 0.58 13.91
CA LEU A 846 8.09 1.55 13.15
C LEU A 846 7.57 1.79 11.72
N TYR A 847 6.64 0.97 11.22
CA TYR A 847 6.17 0.99 9.82
C TYR A 847 7.34 1.02 8.84
N LEU A 848 8.19 -0.01 8.96
CA LEU A 848 9.46 -0.07 8.24
C LEU A 848 9.26 -0.05 6.72
N GLU A 849 8.16 -0.61 6.21
CA GLU A 849 7.82 -0.59 4.78
C GLU A 849 7.55 0.83 4.28
N GLU A 850 6.79 1.64 5.02
CA GLU A 850 6.53 3.04 4.71
C GLU A 850 7.80 3.89 4.82
N PHE A 851 8.64 3.65 5.83
CA PHE A 851 9.95 4.27 5.92
C PHE A 851 10.83 3.92 4.71
N ILE A 852 10.88 2.64 4.31
CA ILE A 852 11.63 2.19 3.12
C ILE A 852 11.09 2.87 1.86
N LYS A 853 9.76 2.99 1.74
CA LYS A 853 9.13 3.66 0.60
C LYS A 853 9.58 5.12 0.49
N VAL A 854 9.57 5.87 1.59
CA VAL A 854 10.03 7.27 1.61
C VAL A 854 11.54 7.34 1.34
N ALA A 855 12.34 6.46 1.94
CA ALA A 855 13.78 6.39 1.72
C ALA A 855 14.13 6.14 0.24
N ARG A 856 13.40 5.24 -0.44
CA ARG A 856 13.56 4.99 -1.89
C ARG A 856 13.34 6.24 -2.71
N ILE A 857 12.27 6.99 -2.43
CA ILE A 857 11.90 8.20 -3.16
C ILE A 857 12.98 9.27 -2.95
N GLU A 858 13.37 9.54 -1.70
CA GLU A 858 14.38 10.56 -1.41
C GLU A 858 15.75 10.21 -2.02
N LEU A 859 16.15 8.94 -2.02
CA LEU A 859 17.38 8.48 -2.65
C LEU A 859 17.36 8.64 -4.17
N GLN A 860 16.22 8.38 -4.80
CA GLN A 860 16.05 8.62 -6.24
C GLN A 860 16.15 10.10 -6.59
N TRP A 861 15.64 10.99 -5.73
CA TRP A 861 15.77 12.44 -5.91
C TRP A 861 17.22 12.92 -5.73
N GLU A 862 17.96 12.34 -4.78
CA GLU A 862 19.34 12.77 -4.48
C GLU A 862 20.35 12.33 -5.55
N VAL A 863 20.05 11.29 -6.34
CA VAL A 863 20.89 10.88 -7.50
C VAL A 863 20.57 11.65 -8.79
N ASP A 864 19.52 12.46 -8.77
CA ASP A 864 19.09 13.27 -9.90
C ASP A 864 19.65 14.69 -9.77
N TYR A 865 20.83 14.92 -10.34
CA TYR A 865 21.53 16.20 -10.24
C TYR A 865 20.92 17.31 -11.11
N GLU A 866 20.13 16.96 -12.14
CA GLU A 866 19.33 17.93 -12.89
C GLU A 866 18.23 18.49 -11.97
N ARG A 867 17.55 17.59 -11.26
CA ARG A 867 16.58 17.98 -10.24
C ARG A 867 17.22 18.81 -9.11
N GLU A 868 18.41 18.43 -8.63
CA GLU A 868 19.14 19.21 -7.61
C GLU A 868 19.44 20.64 -8.11
N SER A 869 19.87 20.79 -9.37
CA SER A 869 20.08 22.09 -10.01
C SER A 869 18.81 22.94 -10.04
N GLU A 870 17.68 22.37 -10.48
CA GLU A 870 16.39 23.06 -10.49
C GLU A 870 15.96 23.49 -9.08
N CYS A 871 16.15 22.61 -8.09
CA CYS A 871 15.83 22.90 -6.70
C CYS A 871 16.69 24.04 -6.15
N ALA A 872 18.00 24.05 -6.43
CA ALA A 872 18.91 25.11 -5.98
C ALA A 872 18.52 26.47 -6.57
N LYS A 873 18.18 26.54 -7.87
CA LYS A 873 17.72 27.78 -8.51
C LYS A 873 16.41 28.28 -7.91
N LYS A 874 15.44 27.38 -7.73
CA LYS A 874 14.16 27.70 -7.09
C LYS A 874 14.36 28.21 -5.66
N TYR A 875 15.25 27.60 -4.90
CA TYR A 875 15.59 28.05 -3.55
C TYR A 875 16.24 29.42 -3.54
N ARG A 876 17.15 29.67 -4.48
CA ARG A 876 17.79 30.98 -4.65
C ARG A 876 16.76 32.07 -4.91
N GLU A 877 15.68 31.79 -5.64
CA GLU A 877 14.56 32.73 -5.82
C GLU A 877 13.77 32.96 -4.52
N TYR A 878 13.42 31.90 -3.79
CA TYR A 878 12.68 32.00 -2.53
C TYR A 878 13.41 32.78 -1.44
N ILE A 879 14.73 32.66 -1.38
CA ILE A 879 15.55 33.36 -0.37
C ILE A 879 15.91 34.80 -0.78
N LEU A 880 15.66 35.25 -2.02
CA LEU A 880 15.99 36.62 -2.47
C LEU A 880 15.48 37.73 -1.52
N PRO A 881 14.27 37.64 -0.93
CA PRO A 881 13.79 38.65 0.02
C PRO A 881 14.53 38.65 1.37
N TYR A 882 15.29 37.59 1.68
CA TYR A 882 15.89 37.33 2.98
C TYR A 882 17.41 37.42 2.92
N ALA A 883 17.95 38.63 3.18
CA ALA A 883 19.38 38.92 3.10
C ALA A 883 20.28 38.07 4.03
N ASP A 884 19.67 37.39 5.01
CA ASP A 884 20.36 36.53 5.97
C ASP A 884 20.82 35.18 5.37
N TYR A 885 20.29 34.79 4.20
CA TYR A 885 20.55 33.49 3.58
C TYR A 885 21.26 33.66 2.23
N TYR A 886 22.10 32.69 1.87
CA TYR A 886 22.77 32.64 0.58
C TYR A 886 22.69 31.24 -0.03
N VAL A 887 22.31 31.14 -1.30
CA VAL A 887 22.32 29.90 -2.08
C VAL A 887 23.31 30.10 -3.22
N PRO A 888 24.34 29.24 -3.39
CA PRO A 888 25.35 29.43 -4.43
C PRO A 888 24.73 29.39 -5.83
N GLU A 889 25.34 30.10 -6.76
CA GLU A 889 24.90 30.10 -8.16
C GLU A 889 25.18 28.73 -8.80
N VAL A 890 24.22 28.20 -9.58
CA VAL A 890 24.42 26.97 -10.35
C VAL A 890 25.08 27.29 -11.67
N ILE A 891 26.13 26.55 -12.02
CA ILE A 891 26.84 26.69 -13.29
C ILE A 891 26.26 25.68 -14.28
N ASP A 892 25.29 26.12 -15.08
CA ASP A 892 24.52 25.26 -15.98
C ASP A 892 25.36 24.52 -17.01
N GLU A 893 26.38 25.17 -17.57
CA GLU A 893 27.26 24.57 -18.58
C GLU A 893 28.13 23.41 -18.04
N LEU A 894 28.20 23.29 -16.71
CA LEU A 894 28.96 22.29 -15.97
C LEU A 894 28.06 21.45 -15.05
N SER A 895 26.75 21.48 -15.27
CA SER A 895 25.77 20.67 -14.54
C SER A 895 25.00 19.79 -15.52
N GLY A 896 24.68 18.58 -15.08
CA GLY A 896 24.00 17.57 -15.87
C GLY A 896 23.53 16.42 -14.98
N ARG A 897 23.36 15.24 -15.55
CA ARG A 897 22.74 14.10 -14.86
C ARG A 897 23.63 13.49 -13.79
N ARG A 898 24.96 13.48 -13.98
CA ARG A 898 25.93 12.85 -13.05
C ARG A 898 26.87 13.87 -12.39
N ILE A 899 26.91 15.10 -12.89
CA ILE A 899 27.78 16.17 -12.40
C ILE A 899 26.93 17.39 -12.03
N PHE A 900 27.16 17.97 -10.86
CA PHE A 900 26.48 19.19 -10.40
C PHE A 900 27.52 20.24 -9.99
N CYS A 901 27.46 21.43 -10.59
CA CYS A 901 28.47 22.47 -10.40
C CYS A 901 27.84 23.75 -9.85
N THR A 902 28.44 24.29 -8.79
CA THR A 902 27.99 25.53 -8.15
C THR A 902 29.16 26.45 -7.82
N GLU A 903 28.88 27.73 -7.59
CA GLU A 903 29.81 28.66 -6.95
C GLU A 903 30.35 28.06 -5.64
N LEU A 904 31.67 28.18 -5.42
CA LEU A 904 32.26 27.82 -4.13
C LEU A 904 31.97 28.93 -3.11
N ILE A 905 31.24 28.60 -2.05
CA ILE A 905 30.98 29.51 -0.93
C ILE A 905 31.85 29.21 0.29
N GLU A 906 32.31 30.27 0.96
CA GLU A 906 33.14 30.20 2.16
C GLU A 906 32.29 30.24 3.44
N GLY A 907 32.65 29.45 4.44
CA GLY A 907 32.02 29.46 5.76
C GLY A 907 32.38 28.26 6.62
N ILE A 908 32.01 28.34 7.90
CA ILE A 908 32.19 27.29 8.91
C ILE A 908 30.94 26.40 8.92
N THR A 909 31.11 25.08 8.89
CA THR A 909 29.98 24.15 9.01
C THR A 909 29.37 24.21 10.40
N LEU A 910 28.03 24.11 10.52
CA LEU A 910 27.35 24.37 11.79
C LEU A 910 27.75 23.41 12.92
N ASP A 911 28.19 22.20 12.58
CA ASP A 911 28.66 21.20 13.55
C ASP A 911 29.94 21.63 14.29
N LYS A 912 30.69 22.59 13.74
CA LYS A 912 31.94 23.16 14.28
C LYS A 912 31.76 24.54 14.92
N CYS A 913 30.53 25.05 14.96
CA CYS A 913 30.24 26.38 15.50
C CYS A 913 30.09 26.42 17.04
N GLU A 914 30.31 25.30 17.74
CA GLU A 914 30.21 25.24 19.21
C GLU A 914 31.21 26.16 19.93
N GLU A 915 32.36 26.38 19.32
CA GLU A 915 33.47 27.17 19.86
C GLU A 915 33.29 28.68 19.64
N LEU A 916 32.27 29.10 18.86
CA LEU A 916 31.97 30.51 18.65
C LEU A 916 31.38 31.14 19.91
N ASP A 917 31.40 32.47 19.96
CA ASP A 917 30.78 33.21 21.06
C ASP A 917 29.26 32.99 21.12
N GLN A 918 28.67 33.25 22.30
CA GLN A 918 27.25 32.99 22.53
C GLN A 918 26.34 33.78 21.58
N GLU A 919 26.72 35.00 21.17
CA GLU A 919 25.93 35.82 20.25
C GLU A 919 25.85 35.17 18.86
N ALA A 920 26.97 34.67 18.35
CA ALA A 920 27.03 33.93 17.10
C ALA A 920 26.25 32.61 17.18
N ARG A 921 26.33 31.89 18.32
CA ARG A 921 25.57 30.64 18.53
C ARG A 921 24.06 30.87 18.62
N ASP A 922 23.63 31.92 19.31
CA ASP A 922 22.22 32.33 19.40
C ASP A 922 21.72 32.74 18.00
N ARG A 923 22.53 33.48 17.24
CA ARG A 923 22.23 33.89 15.86
C ARG A 923 22.10 32.71 14.89
N ILE A 924 23.02 31.75 14.93
CA ILE A 924 22.97 30.54 14.09
C ILE A 924 21.70 29.74 14.40
N GLY A 925 21.41 29.52 15.68
CA GLY A 925 20.19 28.84 16.12
C GLY A 925 18.92 29.55 15.63
N TYR A 926 18.88 30.88 15.76
CA TYR A 926 17.79 31.70 15.22
C TYR A 926 17.64 31.53 13.70
N LEU A 927 18.73 31.64 12.93
CA LEU A 927 18.68 31.57 11.47
C LEU A 927 18.20 30.22 10.96
N ILE A 928 18.65 29.12 11.55
CA ILE A 928 18.26 27.77 11.10
C ILE A 928 16.81 27.46 11.49
N LEU A 929 16.35 27.89 12.67
CA LEU A 929 14.96 27.69 13.09
C LEU A 929 14.01 28.55 12.26
N ARG A 930 14.36 29.82 12.01
CA ARG A 930 13.61 30.71 11.12
C ARG A 930 13.54 30.16 9.71
N LEU A 931 14.63 29.60 9.17
CA LEU A 931 14.64 28.97 7.85
C LEU A 931 13.64 27.82 7.77
N PHE A 932 13.62 26.95 8.78
CA PHE A 932 12.67 25.83 8.83
C PHE A 932 11.21 26.30 8.82
N ILE A 933 10.91 27.35 9.59
CA ILE A 933 9.57 27.95 9.63
C ILE A 933 9.21 28.57 8.27
N LEU A 934 10.13 29.29 7.64
CA LEU A 934 9.95 29.86 6.30
C LEU A 934 9.72 28.77 5.24
N GLU A 935 10.50 27.70 5.26
CA GLU A 935 10.36 26.59 4.31
C GLU A 935 9.01 25.89 4.41
N LEU A 936 8.51 25.70 5.64
CA LEU A 936 7.29 24.96 5.87
C LEU A 936 6.04 25.81 5.63
N PHE A 937 6.01 27.03 6.17
CA PHE A 937 4.81 27.88 6.17
C PHE A 937 4.84 28.98 5.11
N GLY A 938 6.02 29.50 4.77
CA GLY A 938 6.19 30.52 3.72
C GLY A 938 6.33 29.91 2.33
N PHE A 939 7.36 29.11 2.10
CA PHE A 939 7.68 28.53 0.79
C PHE A 939 6.84 27.30 0.46
N GLN A 940 6.36 26.60 1.49
CA GLN A 940 5.76 25.26 1.41
C GLN A 940 6.63 24.28 0.61
N TYR A 941 7.94 24.46 0.73
CA TYR A 941 8.99 23.76 0.00
C TYR A 941 10.23 23.72 0.91
N MET A 942 10.67 22.52 1.28
CA MET A 942 11.69 22.31 2.31
C MET A 942 12.83 21.45 1.79
N GLN A 943 14.05 21.84 2.14
CA GLN A 943 15.26 21.05 2.00
C GLN A 943 15.25 20.03 3.14
N SER A 944 14.90 18.78 2.86
CA SER A 944 14.58 17.77 3.87
C SER A 944 15.78 17.05 4.49
N ASP A 945 17.00 17.39 4.09
CA ASP A 945 18.23 16.80 4.66
C ASP A 945 18.61 17.50 5.97
N PRO A 946 18.68 16.78 7.10
CA PRO A 946 19.06 17.33 8.40
C PRO A 946 20.59 17.51 8.58
N ASN A 947 21.43 17.18 7.59
CA ASN A 947 22.89 17.21 7.76
C ASN A 947 23.44 18.64 7.94
N TRP A 948 24.04 18.91 9.09
CA TRP A 948 24.63 20.21 9.44
C TRP A 948 25.79 20.63 8.53
N ALA A 949 26.44 19.70 7.82
CA ALA A 949 27.49 20.01 6.86
C ALA A 949 27.00 20.75 5.60
N ASN A 950 25.67 20.72 5.35
CA ASN A 950 25.02 21.41 4.25
C ASN A 950 24.73 22.89 4.54
N PHE A 951 25.04 23.35 5.76
CA PHE A 951 24.82 24.72 6.19
C PHE A 951 26.16 25.35 6.59
N LEU A 952 26.48 26.49 5.99
CA LEU A 952 27.74 27.20 6.23
C LEU A 952 27.46 28.57 6.83
N TYR A 953 28.01 28.83 8.01
CA TYR A 953 27.94 30.15 8.62
C TYR A 953 29.17 30.98 8.21
N ASN A 954 28.94 32.14 7.61
CA ASN A 954 29.98 33.08 7.28
C ASN A 954 30.13 34.10 8.41
N THR A 955 31.31 34.15 9.05
CA THR A 955 31.55 35.05 10.19
C THR A 955 31.64 36.52 9.79
N ASP A 956 32.01 36.81 8.55
CA ASP A 956 32.20 38.17 8.05
C ASP A 956 30.87 38.79 7.61
N THR A 957 30.08 38.06 6.82
CA THR A 957 28.76 38.54 6.34
C THR A 957 27.62 38.25 7.31
N LYS A 958 27.85 37.38 8.30
CA LYS A 958 26.83 36.83 9.23
C LYS A 958 25.67 36.11 8.52
N GLN A 959 25.88 35.67 7.28
CA GLN A 959 24.89 34.94 6.49
C GLN A 959 25.00 33.42 6.68
N LEU A 960 23.87 32.74 6.47
CA LEU A 960 23.79 31.29 6.40
C LEU A 960 23.75 30.82 4.94
N GLY A 961 24.85 30.22 4.49
CA GLY A 961 24.97 29.57 3.19
C GLY A 961 24.28 28.20 3.19
N LEU A 962 23.47 27.92 2.18
CA LEU A 962 22.68 26.69 2.02
C LEU A 962 23.23 25.87 0.85
N LEU A 963 23.55 24.60 1.10
CA LEU A 963 24.08 23.65 0.13
C LEU A 963 23.20 22.41 0.04
N ASP A 964 23.41 21.60 -1.01
CA ASP A 964 22.84 20.24 -1.18
C ASP A 964 21.30 20.21 -1.20
N PHE A 965 20.75 20.46 -2.39
CA PHE A 965 19.31 20.52 -2.66
C PHE A 965 18.75 19.21 -3.25
N GLY A 966 19.54 18.13 -3.22
CA GLY A 966 19.15 16.82 -3.75
C GLY A 966 17.92 16.24 -3.05
N SER A 967 17.69 16.62 -1.79
CA SER A 967 16.49 16.29 -1.01
C SER A 967 15.67 17.55 -0.75
N CYS A 968 14.79 17.92 -1.68
CA CYS A 968 13.79 18.97 -1.50
C CYS A 968 12.39 18.42 -1.70
N ARG A 969 11.41 18.86 -0.91
CA ARG A 969 10.03 18.38 -0.98
C ARG A 969 9.05 19.55 -0.88
N GLY A 970 8.02 19.53 -1.73
CA GLY A 970 6.87 20.44 -1.62
C GLY A 970 5.76 19.86 -0.74
N PHE A 971 4.98 20.73 -0.12
CA PHE A 971 3.86 20.36 0.74
C PHE A 971 2.54 20.91 0.21
N SER A 972 1.45 20.17 0.42
CA SER A 972 0.12 20.64 0.06
C SER A 972 -0.41 21.65 1.07
N ASP A 973 -1.24 22.57 0.59
CA ASP A 973 -1.92 23.57 1.42
C ASP A 973 -2.72 22.96 2.56
N LYS A 974 -3.42 21.85 2.28
CA LYS A 974 -4.18 21.12 3.28
C LYS A 974 -3.27 20.59 4.39
N PHE A 975 -2.15 19.96 4.03
CA PHE A 975 -1.21 19.42 5.01
C PHE A 975 -0.63 20.53 5.90
N ILE A 976 -0.14 21.61 5.27
CA ILE A 976 0.45 22.75 6.00
C ILE A 976 -0.58 23.41 6.91
N GLY A 977 -1.81 23.63 6.43
CA GLY A 977 -2.88 24.23 7.22
C GLY A 977 -3.28 23.41 8.43
N LEU A 978 -3.34 22.08 8.31
CA LEU A 978 -3.58 21.20 9.46
C LEU A 978 -2.38 21.16 10.41
N TYR A 979 -1.16 21.09 9.88
CA TYR A 979 0.07 20.99 10.68
C TYR A 979 0.32 22.25 11.52
N ILE A 980 0.17 23.44 10.94
CA ILE A 980 0.34 24.71 11.66
C ILE A 980 -0.71 24.85 12.77
N ARG A 981 -1.94 24.37 12.55
CA ARG A 981 -3.02 24.34 13.55
C ARG A 981 -2.77 23.37 14.69
N ILE A 982 -2.12 22.23 14.44
CA ILE A 982 -1.69 21.31 15.50
C ILE A 982 -0.72 22.04 16.43
N ILE A 983 0.28 22.73 15.88
CA ILE A 983 1.27 23.50 16.66
C ILE A 983 0.58 24.65 17.41
N ARG A 984 -0.25 25.44 16.72
CA ARG A 984 -1.00 26.54 17.34
C ARG A 984 -1.88 26.04 18.50
N SER A 985 -2.57 24.92 18.31
CA SER A 985 -3.41 24.32 19.35
C SER A 985 -2.58 23.86 20.56
N ALA A 986 -1.35 23.40 20.34
CA ALA A 986 -0.43 23.05 21.42
C ALA A 986 0.01 24.30 22.21
N VAL A 987 0.34 25.38 21.51
CA VAL A 987 0.70 26.70 22.09
C VAL A 987 -0.45 27.26 22.93
N ASP A 988 -1.67 27.22 22.39
CA ASP A 988 -2.90 27.65 23.06
C ASP A 988 -3.36 26.68 24.17
N LYS A 989 -2.63 25.58 24.37
CA LYS A 989 -2.93 24.49 25.32
C LYS A 989 -4.28 23.81 25.09
N ASN A 990 -4.78 23.83 23.85
CA ASN A 990 -6.02 23.20 23.45
C ASN A 990 -5.78 21.74 23.00
N ARG A 991 -5.82 20.84 23.99
CA ARG A 991 -5.60 19.40 23.77
C ARG A 991 -6.62 18.75 22.83
N ASP A 992 -7.87 19.20 22.88
CA ASP A 992 -8.95 18.64 22.06
C ASP A 992 -8.73 18.97 20.57
N ASN A 993 -8.31 20.21 20.28
CA ASN A 993 -7.95 20.59 18.91
C ASN A 993 -6.67 19.90 18.44
N VAL A 994 -5.67 19.70 19.30
CA VAL A 994 -4.49 18.87 18.96
C VAL A 994 -4.93 17.48 18.53
N LEU A 995 -5.82 16.83 19.28
CA LEU A 995 -6.34 15.50 18.95
C LEU A 995 -7.16 15.52 17.65
N LYS A 996 -8.06 16.49 17.47
CA LYS A 996 -8.89 16.65 16.27
C LYS A 996 -8.02 16.77 15.02
N TYR A 997 -7.16 17.80 14.96
CA TYR A 997 -6.34 18.04 13.78
C TYR A 997 -5.30 16.93 13.55
N SER A 998 -4.84 16.25 14.61
CA SER A 998 -3.98 15.06 14.48
C SER A 998 -4.70 13.89 13.81
N ARG A 999 -6.01 13.72 14.02
CA ARG A 999 -6.81 12.75 13.26
C ARG A 999 -7.01 13.21 11.82
N ASP A 1000 -7.36 14.48 11.61
CA ASP A 1000 -7.63 15.03 10.28
C ASP A 1000 -6.41 14.99 9.35
N ILE A 1001 -5.21 15.21 9.89
CA ILE A 1001 -3.95 15.13 9.13
C ILE A 1001 -3.48 13.68 8.92
N GLY A 1002 -4.03 12.72 9.67
CA GLY A 1002 -3.69 11.30 9.55
C GLY A 1002 -2.59 10.79 10.49
N PHE A 1003 -2.26 11.51 11.58
CA PHE A 1003 -1.41 10.94 12.64
C PHE A 1003 -2.12 9.84 13.42
N LEU A 1004 -3.44 9.94 13.51
CA LEU A 1004 -4.34 9.05 14.24
C LEU A 1004 -5.52 8.69 13.34
N THR A 1005 -5.99 7.45 13.42
CA THR A 1005 -7.17 6.95 12.69
C THR A 1005 -8.49 7.30 13.37
N GLY A 1006 -8.45 7.65 14.66
CA GLY A 1006 -9.64 7.84 15.51
C GLY A 1006 -10.08 6.56 16.23
N TYR A 1007 -9.39 5.43 16.00
CA TYR A 1007 -9.65 4.14 16.66
C TYR A 1007 -8.56 3.77 17.68
N GLU A 1008 -7.57 4.63 17.89
CA GLU A 1008 -6.51 4.42 18.85
C GLU A 1008 -7.05 4.32 20.29
N ASN A 1009 -6.35 3.56 21.13
CA ASN A 1009 -6.70 3.53 22.55
C ASN A 1009 -6.36 4.88 23.22
N LYS A 1010 -7.00 5.17 24.36
CA LYS A 1010 -6.77 6.43 25.09
C LYS A 1010 -5.31 6.66 25.49
N VAL A 1011 -4.55 5.57 25.70
CA VAL A 1011 -3.14 5.66 26.09
C VAL A 1011 -2.31 6.24 24.94
N MET A 1012 -2.54 5.75 23.71
CA MET A 1012 -1.94 6.27 22.48
C MET A 1012 -2.36 7.71 22.21
N GLU A 1013 -3.65 8.03 22.29
CA GLU A 1013 -4.14 9.39 22.10
C GLU A 1013 -3.51 10.36 23.10
N THR A 1014 -3.45 9.95 24.37
CA THR A 1014 -2.84 10.76 25.43
C THR A 1014 -1.35 10.94 25.19
N ALA A 1015 -0.62 9.88 24.86
CA ALA A 1015 0.82 9.94 24.57
C ALA A 1015 1.13 10.82 23.35
N HIS A 1016 0.33 10.72 22.28
CA HIS A 1016 0.45 11.56 21.10
C HIS A 1016 0.19 13.03 21.45
N VAL A 1017 -0.94 13.34 22.08
CA VAL A 1017 -1.28 14.72 22.46
C VAL A 1017 -0.25 15.27 23.43
N ASP A 1018 0.18 14.51 24.44
CA ASP A 1018 1.22 14.96 25.39
C ASP A 1018 2.54 15.26 24.68
N SER A 1019 2.96 14.43 23.73
CA SER A 1019 4.19 14.68 22.97
C SER A 1019 4.12 15.99 22.17
N VAL A 1020 2.97 16.26 21.54
CA VAL A 1020 2.73 17.50 20.79
C VAL A 1020 2.67 18.71 21.72
N MET A 1021 2.04 18.56 22.90
CA MET A 1021 1.97 19.62 23.91
C MET A 1021 3.36 19.98 24.46
N ILE A 1022 4.23 19.00 24.68
CA ILE A 1022 5.63 19.23 25.10
C ILE A 1022 6.38 19.99 24.02
N LEU A 1023 6.23 19.63 22.74
CA LEU A 1023 6.86 20.35 21.63
C LEU A 1023 6.36 21.81 21.53
N GLY A 1024 5.07 22.04 21.82
CA GLY A 1024 4.46 23.37 21.84
C GLY A 1024 5.03 24.32 22.90
N GLU A 1025 5.66 23.81 23.95
CA GLU A 1025 6.24 24.64 25.03
C GLU A 1025 7.32 25.60 24.52
N ALA A 1026 8.05 25.22 23.47
CA ALA A 1026 9.06 26.05 22.86
C ALA A 1026 8.47 27.35 22.25
N PHE A 1027 7.20 27.33 21.86
CA PHE A 1027 6.53 28.44 21.13
C PHE A 1027 5.49 29.18 21.99
N LYS A 1028 5.54 29.01 23.31
CA LYS A 1028 4.50 29.50 24.23
C LYS A 1028 4.50 31.04 24.34
N GLU A 1029 3.33 31.64 24.10
CA GLU A 1029 3.09 33.08 24.28
C GLU A 1029 3.46 33.56 25.70
N GLY A 1030 4.23 34.65 25.77
CA GLY A 1030 4.77 35.20 27.03
C GLY A 1030 5.88 34.35 27.68
N GLY A 1031 6.39 33.32 26.99
CA GLY A 1031 7.45 32.43 27.49
C GLY A 1031 8.87 33.02 27.51
N GLY A 1032 9.09 34.16 26.84
CA GLY A 1032 10.41 34.78 26.72
C GLY A 1032 11.36 33.97 25.83
N VAL A 1033 12.67 34.24 25.96
CA VAL A 1033 13.73 33.54 25.22
C VAL A 1033 13.82 32.10 25.70
N TYR A 1034 13.62 31.14 24.79
CA TYR A 1034 13.73 29.72 25.07
C TYR A 1034 15.21 29.28 25.07
N ASP A 1035 15.67 28.69 26.17
CA ASP A 1035 17.05 28.20 26.32
C ASP A 1035 17.14 26.71 25.96
N PHE A 1036 17.73 26.41 24.81
CA PHE A 1036 17.92 25.03 24.36
C PHE A 1036 19.00 24.26 25.13
N GLY A 1037 19.86 24.94 25.89
CA GLY A 1037 20.93 24.33 26.68
C GLY A 1037 20.47 23.74 28.01
N GLU A 1038 19.39 24.25 28.60
CA GLU A 1038 18.89 23.81 29.91
C GLU A 1038 17.70 22.83 29.84
N GLN A 1039 17.14 22.63 28.65
CA GLN A 1039 15.87 21.91 28.47
C GLN A 1039 16.05 20.47 28.01
N ASN A 1040 15.09 19.60 28.38
CA ASN A 1040 15.12 18.17 28.05
C ASN A 1040 13.83 17.70 27.36
N ILE A 1041 13.42 18.41 26.30
CA ILE A 1041 12.26 18.04 25.47
C ILE A 1041 12.40 16.59 25.00
N SER A 1042 13.56 16.21 24.45
CA SER A 1042 13.79 14.87 23.93
C SER A 1042 13.56 13.79 24.99
N ALA A 1043 14.16 13.88 26.20
CA ALA A 1043 13.93 12.85 27.22
C ALA A 1043 12.51 12.85 27.78
N ARG A 1044 11.76 13.96 27.69
CA ARG A 1044 10.35 14.01 28.10
C ARG A 1044 9.42 13.35 27.09
N ILE A 1045 9.73 13.44 25.79
CA ILE A 1045 8.98 12.77 24.73
C ILE A 1045 9.32 11.27 24.67
N GLN A 1046 10.52 10.87 25.12
CA GLN A 1046 10.98 9.49 24.99
C GLN A 1046 10.04 8.40 25.52
N PRO A 1047 9.51 8.50 26.75
CA PRO A 1047 8.60 7.47 27.26
C PRO A 1047 7.34 7.35 26.41
N MET A 1048 6.86 8.46 25.85
CA MET A 1048 5.66 8.50 25.00
C MET A 1048 5.93 7.86 23.64
N MET A 1049 7.15 7.93 23.11
CA MET A 1049 7.51 7.30 21.84
C MET A 1049 7.37 5.77 21.89
N GLY A 1050 7.82 5.13 22.99
CA GLY A 1050 7.65 3.69 23.18
C GLY A 1050 6.17 3.28 23.17
N VAL A 1051 5.34 4.05 23.88
CA VAL A 1051 3.88 3.89 23.91
C VAL A 1051 3.28 4.09 22.52
N MET A 1052 3.75 5.10 21.76
CA MET A 1052 3.27 5.39 20.42
C MET A 1052 3.61 4.28 19.42
N LEU A 1053 4.82 3.73 19.46
CA LEU A 1053 5.20 2.61 18.60
C LEU A 1053 4.41 1.35 18.92
N GLU A 1054 4.18 1.09 20.22
CA GLU A 1054 3.44 -0.10 20.64
C GLU A 1054 1.94 -0.03 20.28
N HIS A 1055 1.33 1.16 20.35
CA HIS A 1055 -0.13 1.29 20.28
C HIS A 1055 -0.69 2.02 19.05
N ARG A 1056 0.14 2.61 18.17
CA ARG A 1056 -0.40 3.28 16.99
C ARG A 1056 -0.98 2.28 15.98
N LEU A 1057 -2.03 2.70 15.28
CA LEU A 1057 -2.75 1.86 14.33
C LEU A 1057 -2.46 2.20 12.85
N CYS A 1058 -1.89 3.37 12.57
CA CYS A 1058 -1.47 3.76 11.22
C CYS A 1058 -0.05 4.32 11.18
N ALA A 1059 0.59 4.23 10.02
CA ALA A 1059 1.81 4.97 9.72
C ALA A 1059 1.52 6.48 9.75
N PRO A 1060 2.51 7.35 10.05
CA PRO A 1060 2.31 8.78 9.93
C PRO A 1060 2.21 9.15 8.44
N PRO A 1061 1.66 10.32 8.11
CA PRO A 1061 1.71 10.85 6.75
C PRO A 1061 3.15 10.87 6.21
N GLU A 1062 3.34 10.64 4.91
CA GLU A 1062 4.69 10.51 4.34
C GLU A 1062 5.52 11.81 4.47
N GLU A 1063 4.87 12.97 4.46
CA GLU A 1063 5.46 14.29 4.68
C GLU A 1063 6.16 14.40 6.05
N ILE A 1064 5.61 13.74 7.06
CA ILE A 1064 6.09 13.85 8.45
C ILE A 1064 7.49 13.27 8.61
N TYR A 1065 7.84 12.25 7.85
CA TYR A 1065 9.18 11.66 7.90
C TYR A 1065 10.25 12.71 7.55
N SER A 1066 9.99 13.59 6.60
CA SER A 1066 10.91 14.66 6.22
C SER A 1066 10.86 15.83 7.23
N VAL A 1067 9.65 16.26 7.64
CA VAL A 1067 9.46 17.40 8.56
C VAL A 1067 10.04 17.11 9.95
N HIS A 1068 9.64 16.01 10.58
CA HIS A 1068 10.10 15.67 11.92
C HIS A 1068 11.61 15.37 11.94
N ARG A 1069 12.15 14.76 10.88
CA ARG A 1069 13.59 14.53 10.77
C ARG A 1069 14.39 15.83 10.74
N LYS A 1070 13.97 16.82 9.95
CA LYS A 1070 14.63 18.14 9.91
C LYS A 1070 14.48 18.88 11.24
N LEU A 1071 13.27 18.91 11.79
CA LEU A 1071 12.96 19.56 13.06
C LEU A 1071 13.80 19.00 14.22
N SER A 1072 13.87 17.68 14.35
CA SER A 1072 14.70 17.02 15.37
C SER A 1072 16.19 17.35 15.22
N GLY A 1073 16.70 17.38 13.97
CA GLY A 1073 18.09 17.78 13.70
C GLY A 1073 18.40 19.23 14.06
N ILE A 1074 17.44 20.14 13.88
CA ILE A 1074 17.55 21.55 14.26
C ILE A 1074 17.52 21.71 15.78
N PHE A 1075 16.60 21.03 16.47
CA PHE A 1075 16.49 21.09 17.93
C PHE A 1075 17.76 20.56 18.59
N LEU A 1076 18.32 19.46 18.06
CA LEU A 1076 19.59 18.91 18.53
C LEU A 1076 20.76 19.89 18.29
N LEU A 1077 20.79 20.57 17.15
CA LEU A 1077 21.80 21.59 16.88
C LEU A 1077 21.69 22.77 17.84
N CYS A 1078 20.47 23.29 18.07
CA CYS A 1078 20.25 24.39 19.01
C CYS A 1078 20.66 24.00 20.43
N ALA A 1079 20.37 22.78 20.86
CA ALA A 1079 20.82 22.24 22.15
C ALA A 1079 22.35 22.13 22.22
N LYS A 1080 22.99 21.64 21.15
CA LYS A 1080 24.45 21.52 21.01
C LYS A 1080 25.13 22.90 21.10
N LEU A 1081 24.58 23.89 20.41
CA LEU A 1081 25.05 25.28 20.44
C LEU A 1081 24.68 26.04 21.72
N ARG A 1082 23.81 25.46 22.57
CA ARG A 1082 23.20 26.11 23.74
C ARG A 1082 22.57 27.45 23.36
N SER A 1083 21.86 27.46 22.23
CA SER A 1083 21.26 28.67 21.69
C SER A 1083 20.08 29.11 22.54
N ARG A 1084 19.94 30.43 22.70
CA ARG A 1084 18.81 31.08 23.37
C ARG A 1084 18.03 31.88 22.34
N ILE A 1085 16.80 31.45 22.04
CA ILE A 1085 16.04 31.92 20.89
C ILE A 1085 14.63 32.31 21.32
N ASP A 1086 14.12 33.46 20.86
CA ASP A 1086 12.70 33.78 20.96
C ASP A 1086 11.90 33.03 19.89
N CYS A 1087 11.60 31.77 20.16
CA CYS A 1087 10.87 30.90 19.23
C CYS A 1087 9.41 31.35 19.05
N THR A 1088 8.84 32.01 20.06
CA THR A 1088 7.46 32.52 20.02
C THR A 1088 7.34 33.58 18.93
N ALA A 1089 8.24 34.57 18.91
CA ALA A 1089 8.22 35.63 17.89
C ALA A 1089 8.31 35.06 16.46
N ILE A 1090 9.15 34.05 16.25
CA ILE A 1090 9.31 33.41 14.93
C ILE A 1090 8.02 32.69 14.50
N PHE A 1091 7.35 32.01 15.43
CA PHE A 1091 6.12 31.27 15.11
C PHE A 1091 4.93 32.19 14.89
N GLU A 1092 4.77 33.25 15.69
CA GLU A 1092 3.69 34.22 15.52
C GLU A 1092 3.81 34.99 14.19
N GLU A 1093 5.02 35.39 13.78
CA GLU A 1093 5.28 35.98 12.45
C GLU A 1093 4.77 35.05 11.34
N ALA A 1094 5.10 33.76 11.42
CA ALA A 1094 4.67 32.78 10.43
C ALA A 1094 3.18 32.47 10.46
N TRP A 1095 2.56 32.49 11.64
CA TRP A 1095 1.12 32.29 11.81
C TRP A 1095 0.32 33.44 11.19
N ASP A 1096 0.73 34.68 11.47
CA ASP A 1096 0.10 35.88 10.90
C ASP A 1096 0.27 35.94 9.38
N ASP A 1097 1.47 35.62 8.88
CA ASP A 1097 1.73 35.53 7.45
C ASP A 1097 0.85 34.45 6.79
N TYR A 1098 0.72 33.28 7.40
CA TYR A 1098 -0.14 32.20 6.90
C TYR A 1098 -1.61 32.64 6.81
N LEU A 1099 -2.15 33.28 7.86
CA LEU A 1099 -3.53 33.77 7.89
C LEU A 1099 -3.78 34.86 6.85
N SER A 1100 -2.83 35.78 6.67
CA SER A 1100 -2.98 36.88 5.71
C SER A 1100 -2.99 36.41 4.26
N GLN A 1101 -2.23 35.35 3.94
CA GLN A 1101 -2.10 34.84 2.58
C GLN A 1101 -3.24 33.89 2.19
N LYS A 1102 -3.88 33.21 3.16
CA LYS A 1102 -4.86 32.14 2.88
C LYS A 1102 -6.16 32.22 3.74
N PRO A 1103 -6.87 33.37 3.76
CA PRO A 1103 -8.05 33.54 4.60
C PRO A 1103 -9.19 32.57 4.23
N GLU A 1104 -9.41 32.30 2.94
CA GLU A 1104 -10.48 31.41 2.47
C GLU A 1104 -10.26 29.94 2.85
N LEU A 1105 -9.01 29.48 2.82
CA LEU A 1105 -8.65 28.13 3.27
C LEU A 1105 -8.80 28.00 4.78
N ASP A 1106 -8.50 29.07 5.51
CA ASP A 1106 -8.66 29.14 6.96
C ASP A 1106 -10.14 28.99 7.36
N ASP A 1107 -11.03 29.67 6.63
CA ASP A 1107 -12.49 29.56 6.79
C ASP A 1107 -13.02 28.19 6.39
N TYR A 1108 -12.53 27.59 5.30
CA TYR A 1108 -12.90 26.22 4.91
C TYR A 1108 -12.51 25.20 5.98
N LEU A 1109 -11.30 25.30 6.52
CA LEU A 1109 -10.82 24.39 7.57
C LEU A 1109 -11.55 24.65 8.91
N ARG A 1110 -11.96 25.90 9.20
CA ARG A 1110 -12.84 26.24 10.34
C ARG A 1110 -14.27 25.73 10.14
N GLY A 1111 -14.84 25.82 8.94
CA GLY A 1111 -16.22 25.45 8.62
C GLY A 1111 -16.55 23.97 8.76
N SER A 1112 -15.55 23.12 8.98
CA SER A 1112 -15.71 21.73 9.47
C SER A 1112 -16.08 21.64 10.96
N LEU A 1113 -16.66 22.70 11.52
CA LEU A 1113 -17.09 22.84 12.92
C LEU A 1113 -18.61 22.75 13.13
N ASP A 1114 -19.41 22.59 12.07
CA ASP A 1114 -20.85 22.29 12.15
C ASP A 1114 -21.19 20.86 11.68
#